data_AF-A0A939A9U9-F1
#
_entry.id   AF-A0A939A9U9-F1
#
_cell.length_a   1.000
_cell.length_b   1.000
_cell.length_c   1.000
_cell.angle_alpha   90.00
_cell.angle_beta   90.00
_cell.angle_gamma   90.00
#
_symmetry.space_group_name_H-M   'P 1'
#
loop_
_entity.id
_entity.type
_entity.pdbx_description
1 polymer ?
#
loop_
_entity_poly.entity_id
_entity_poly.type
_entity_poly.pdbx_seq_one_letter_code
_entity_poly.pdbx_strand_id
1 'polypeptide(L)'
;MRDYAHGLVVVGLSVVLAVASASCDKGTTVSLEDGTGPLLPDSGRTEGLTDKDTAGADSDLPGIDGGPETDALSLPPGCGGAGYECGTWVTDGGVLHCGVCPQGTFCSAGGKCGPVPDCTQDQLRVTELLVGGNTDSLEVPSVGPVQPGAPVPIIAGWSAANGNGCPGCERQLAVGVEGGSPACMGAGIPAPCPGTSPGHGVGELVAPLEPGSYALVAELAPSTGCGGEAHDFGTDFTAQTVGKLVVDEPCTPADCSSLGASCGLLDDGCSGKVCPGACGAGELCSAEGSCEPAPACALDILEVHDVFINGFSSSAQVAAGQPVLLMFSYQLGSQEALDGEPRQLVLGVGDTAVSCIEVGTPPACPATAPGLGSAKFQAPAVGGTFSVNLVVAAEDDCTLATAGYAEAKPWTVIGTLHVVGGCQPATCDVLEAQCGYLGDGCGGHLSCGICPGGQVCHQSGICGSPDCQNGLFTVLQAQIGGPGTSTGAPPGGQVPVAAVFEAGGGAGCGGGVIQLVLGFPGEAAACFDLGALPVCPQSVQGSVGAFIEAPELVGEHVLFAQTLCEGDCAGASAAFEQTGWKTVAVQVGTVTVEASCLPTGCAALGKECGDWGDGCGGILHCGLCPEGTACTGQGKCDSPCKEGVFEITAAGIAGSGEVGSAPAGKATSAWIDWELGNPDGCPTCGRQVVLGIGEEPQFCVEVGVPAACPKTTAGNKTGTVIAPEKSGVHSVYALAAAAGDCHKAKQQYAGHPDRKAVGTLYTLVGCTPKSCSEAGKSCGPKEDGCGNELDCGTCAPGLLCTAAGQCGCSGIDPYEPNDSPAQAFHVGDFTDKDVESMTHIEAAVEGEEDWYSVGASDVQWAIMEPFVQVTLGLDQPFEVIVAYVCLSGATPPDYTLVDSQGCKQEADLGVKLPGATGPASGFRCQGQDAPLFVQFGPECPGVDDSGTLYVAVKKTGQCSAYELDLHL
;
A
#
# COMPACT_ATOMS: atom_id res chain seq x y z
N MET A 1 17.90 -11.56 -67.09
CA MET A 1 18.77 -10.41 -67.48
C MET A 1 18.21 -9.16 -66.81
N ARG A 2 19.00 -8.07 -66.78
CA ARG A 2 18.83 -6.90 -65.90
C ARG A 2 17.75 -5.87 -66.34
N ASP A 3 17.04 -5.36 -65.33
CA ASP A 3 16.84 -3.95 -64.95
C ASP A 3 15.91 -2.92 -65.65
N TYR A 4 15.32 -2.10 -64.75
CA TYR A 4 14.96 -0.65 -64.80
C TYR A 4 13.68 -0.10 -65.50
N ALA A 5 13.27 1.11 -65.08
CA ALA A 5 11.87 1.55 -64.94
C ALA A 5 11.64 3.10 -64.89
N HIS A 6 10.41 3.53 -64.52
CA HIS A 6 9.93 4.83 -63.96
C HIS A 6 9.13 5.87 -64.82
N GLY A 7 8.11 6.48 -64.17
CA GLY A 7 7.30 7.66 -64.60
C GLY A 7 5.78 7.57 -64.27
N LEU A 8 4.95 8.64 -64.17
CA LEU A 8 5.23 10.08 -63.97
C LEU A 8 3.92 10.92 -63.64
N VAL A 9 3.89 11.64 -62.49
CA VAL A 9 3.24 12.98 -62.22
C VAL A 9 1.69 13.22 -62.36
N VAL A 10 1.01 13.35 -61.19
CA VAL A 10 0.13 14.49 -60.71
C VAL A 10 -1.39 14.67 -61.09
N VAL A 11 -2.16 15.16 -60.08
CA VAL A 11 -3.60 15.60 -59.91
C VAL A 11 -4.80 14.65 -60.16
N GLY A 12 -5.74 14.62 -59.18
CA GLY A 12 -7.05 15.27 -59.44
C GLY A 12 -8.39 14.48 -59.31
N LEU A 13 -8.90 14.34 -58.07
CA LEU A 13 -10.33 14.34 -57.69
C LEU A 13 -11.35 13.28 -58.25
N SER A 14 -11.97 12.54 -57.33
CA SER A 14 -13.41 12.14 -57.30
C SER A 14 -14.06 11.10 -58.25
N VAL A 15 -14.76 10.14 -57.59
CA VAL A 15 -16.17 9.74 -57.82
C VAL A 15 -16.54 8.63 -58.87
N VAL A 16 -16.84 7.44 -58.31
CA VAL A 16 -18.04 6.58 -58.55
C VAL A 16 -18.12 5.52 -59.69
N LEU A 17 -18.79 4.43 -59.28
CA LEU A 17 -19.54 3.38 -60.01
C LEU A 17 -18.90 2.00 -60.25
N ALA A 18 -19.76 0.98 -60.15
CA ALA A 18 -19.48 -0.44 -60.26
C ALA A 18 -19.70 -0.99 -61.68
N VAL A 19 -19.35 -2.27 -61.89
CA VAL A 19 -20.10 -3.27 -62.69
C VAL A 19 -19.58 -4.68 -62.31
N ALA A 20 -20.35 -5.74 -62.61
CA ALA A 20 -20.24 -7.04 -61.93
C ALA A 20 -20.06 -8.28 -62.85
N SER A 21 -19.91 -9.43 -62.18
CA SER A 21 -20.42 -10.78 -62.53
C SER A 21 -19.87 -11.55 -63.75
N ALA A 22 -19.26 -12.71 -63.47
CA ALA A 22 -19.30 -13.95 -64.25
C ALA A 22 -18.84 -15.15 -63.36
N SER A 23 -19.00 -16.43 -63.75
CA SER A 23 -20.25 -17.22 -63.79
C SER A 23 -19.92 -18.68 -64.16
N CYS A 24 -20.15 -19.68 -63.28
CA CYS A 24 -20.06 -21.11 -63.64
C CYS A 24 -20.80 -22.04 -62.66
N ASP A 25 -21.44 -23.10 -63.16
CA ASP A 25 -22.48 -23.89 -62.48
C ASP A 25 -22.07 -25.29 -61.95
N LYS A 26 -22.78 -25.76 -60.91
CA LYS A 26 -23.44 -27.10 -60.76
C LYS A 26 -23.95 -27.31 -59.30
N GLY A 27 -25.11 -27.91 -59.03
CA GLY A 27 -26.23 -28.27 -59.92
C GLY A 27 -27.05 -29.52 -59.51
N THR A 28 -27.96 -29.40 -58.53
CA THR A 28 -28.99 -30.44 -58.19
C THR A 28 -30.28 -29.78 -57.69
N THR A 29 -31.45 -30.42 -57.82
CA THR A 29 -32.80 -29.80 -57.68
C THR A 29 -33.90 -30.79 -57.22
N VAL A 30 -35.15 -30.29 -57.03
CA VAL A 30 -36.45 -31.00 -56.84
C VAL A 30 -36.77 -31.45 -55.39
N SER A 31 -37.95 -31.20 -54.79
CA SER A 31 -39.09 -30.29 -55.12
C SER A 31 -39.99 -30.02 -53.89
N LEU A 32 -40.90 -29.04 -54.03
CA LEU A 32 -42.08 -28.82 -53.17
C LEU A 32 -43.34 -29.47 -53.79
N GLU A 33 -44.34 -29.84 -52.97
CA GLU A 33 -45.76 -29.97 -53.36
C GLU A 33 -46.69 -29.53 -52.20
N ASP A 34 -47.89 -29.05 -52.53
CA ASP A 34 -48.92 -28.54 -51.59
C ASP A 34 -49.79 -29.66 -50.96
N GLY A 35 -50.46 -29.36 -49.83
CA GLY A 35 -51.44 -30.27 -49.22
C GLY A 35 -52.44 -29.61 -48.26
N THR A 36 -53.74 -29.71 -48.56
CA THR A 36 -54.85 -29.22 -47.72
C THR A 36 -55.30 -30.22 -46.64
N GLY A 37 -55.96 -29.76 -45.57
CA GLY A 37 -56.67 -30.62 -44.58
C GLY A 37 -57.92 -31.32 -45.14
N PRO A 38 -58.86 -31.89 -44.32
CA PRO A 38 -59.29 -31.40 -42.99
C PRO A 38 -59.78 -32.47 -41.95
N LEU A 39 -60.48 -32.01 -40.90
CA LEU A 39 -61.50 -32.70 -40.03
C LEU A 39 -61.13 -33.35 -38.66
N LEU A 40 -62.19 -33.43 -37.84
CA LEU A 40 -62.40 -33.81 -36.41
C LEU A 40 -62.60 -35.36 -36.23
N PRO A 41 -62.79 -35.97 -35.01
CA PRO A 41 -63.34 -35.41 -33.76
C PRO A 41 -62.88 -35.93 -32.37
N ASP A 42 -63.49 -35.33 -31.33
CA ASP A 42 -63.76 -35.74 -29.92
C ASP A 42 -63.16 -37.03 -29.31
N SER A 43 -62.55 -36.90 -28.12
CA SER A 43 -63.19 -37.18 -26.80
C SER A 43 -62.17 -37.08 -25.63
N GLY A 44 -62.53 -36.72 -24.39
CA GLY A 44 -63.86 -36.38 -23.84
C GLY A 44 -63.80 -35.62 -22.50
N ARG A 45 -64.98 -35.39 -21.89
CA ARG A 45 -65.20 -34.71 -20.58
C ARG A 45 -64.89 -35.67 -19.41
N THR A 46 -64.78 -35.26 -18.13
CA THR A 46 -65.87 -34.69 -17.28
C THR A 46 -65.40 -33.99 -15.98
N GLU A 47 -66.13 -32.92 -15.65
CA GLU A 47 -66.47 -32.42 -14.29
C GLU A 47 -65.34 -31.86 -13.39
N GLY A 48 -65.58 -30.84 -12.54
CA GLY A 48 -66.81 -30.07 -12.30
C GLY A 48 -66.57 -28.75 -11.55
N LEU A 49 -67.53 -27.81 -11.65
CA LEU A 49 -67.48 -26.45 -11.08
C LEU A 49 -67.90 -26.41 -9.61
N THR A 50 -67.44 -25.42 -8.82
CA THR A 50 -68.30 -24.34 -8.28
C THR A 50 -67.54 -23.26 -7.50
N ASP A 51 -68.00 -22.01 -7.59
CA ASP A 51 -67.50 -20.85 -6.85
C ASP A 51 -67.95 -20.84 -5.38
N LYS A 52 -67.29 -19.99 -4.56
CA LYS A 52 -68.01 -19.13 -3.60
C LYS A 52 -67.19 -17.99 -2.99
N ASP A 53 -67.68 -16.76 -3.18
CA ASP A 53 -67.48 -15.66 -2.23
C ASP A 53 -68.32 -15.87 -0.97
N THR A 54 -67.84 -15.45 0.21
CA THR A 54 -68.68 -14.90 1.29
C THR A 54 -67.83 -14.03 2.23
N ALA A 55 -68.41 -12.96 2.78
CA ALA A 55 -67.75 -12.06 3.74
C ALA A 55 -68.45 -12.07 5.12
N GLY A 56 -67.72 -11.66 6.15
CA GLY A 56 -68.21 -11.40 7.52
C GLY A 56 -67.11 -11.63 8.57
N ALA A 57 -66.93 -10.94 9.69
CA ALA A 57 -67.46 -9.70 10.32
C ALA A 57 -67.78 -9.92 11.81
N ASP A 58 -66.86 -9.44 12.66
CA ASP A 58 -67.08 -8.83 13.98
C ASP A 58 -67.47 -9.68 15.22
N SER A 59 -67.45 -9.02 16.39
CA SER A 59 -67.64 -9.48 17.80
C SER A 59 -66.41 -10.14 18.48
N ASP A 60 -66.07 -9.88 19.75
CA ASP A 60 -66.64 -8.95 20.74
C ASP A 60 -65.64 -8.49 21.85
N LEU A 61 -66.03 -7.47 22.64
CA LEU A 61 -65.28 -6.84 23.77
C LEU A 61 -65.38 -7.66 25.11
N PRO A 62 -64.67 -7.36 26.25
CA PRO A 62 -64.22 -6.04 26.75
C PRO A 62 -62.83 -5.96 27.46
N GLY A 63 -62.48 -4.78 28.01
CA GLY A 63 -61.23 -4.50 28.74
C GLY A 63 -61.40 -3.98 30.19
N ILE A 64 -60.26 -3.69 30.87
CA ILE A 64 -60.15 -3.16 32.25
C ILE A 64 -58.95 -2.18 32.33
N ASP A 65 -59.03 -1.15 33.17
CA ASP A 65 -58.00 -0.10 33.39
C ASP A 65 -56.77 -0.57 34.22
N GLY A 66 -55.68 0.23 34.27
CA GLY A 66 -55.00 0.38 35.58
C GLY A 66 -53.52 0.75 35.77
N GLY A 67 -52.64 0.83 34.76
CA GLY A 67 -51.22 1.24 34.95
C GLY A 67 -50.36 0.28 35.82
N PRO A 68 -49.17 0.69 36.33
CA PRO A 68 -48.49 1.99 36.19
C PRO A 68 -47.39 2.00 35.12
N GLU A 69 -46.79 3.17 34.87
CA GLU A 69 -45.53 3.30 34.13
C GLU A 69 -44.36 2.74 34.96
N THR A 70 -43.38 2.12 34.30
CA THR A 70 -42.08 1.71 34.88
C THR A 70 -40.95 2.27 34.03
N ASP A 71 -39.92 2.80 34.67
CA ASP A 71 -38.88 3.61 34.04
C ASP A 71 -38.20 2.92 32.83
N ALA A 72 -38.17 3.62 31.70
CA ALA A 72 -37.35 3.20 30.56
C ALA A 72 -35.86 3.36 30.90
N LEU A 73 -35.11 2.25 30.93
CA LEU A 73 -33.66 2.30 31.07
C LEU A 73 -33.08 3.14 29.93
N SER A 74 -32.43 4.25 30.31
CA SER A 74 -31.73 5.11 29.36
C SER A 74 -30.47 4.40 28.86
N LEU A 75 -30.56 3.78 27.68
CA LEU A 75 -29.43 3.16 27.02
C LEU A 75 -28.34 4.19 26.69
N PRO A 76 -27.05 3.79 26.62
CA PRO A 76 -25.98 4.64 26.13
C PRO A 76 -26.27 5.18 24.71
N PRO A 77 -25.90 6.44 24.40
CA PRO A 77 -25.97 6.97 23.04
C PRO A 77 -25.22 6.04 22.06
N GLY A 78 -25.94 5.53 21.06
CA GLY A 78 -25.43 4.53 20.10
C GLY A 78 -26.30 3.27 20.02
N CYS A 79 -26.49 2.57 21.14
CA CYS A 79 -27.14 1.25 21.17
C CYS A 79 -28.53 1.23 20.50
N GLY A 80 -29.37 2.22 20.83
CA GLY A 80 -30.73 2.35 20.29
C GLY A 80 -30.82 2.72 18.79
N GLY A 81 -29.73 3.20 18.18
CA GLY A 81 -29.69 3.52 16.74
C GLY A 81 -29.36 2.30 15.86
N ALA A 82 -28.57 1.36 16.39
CA ALA A 82 -28.18 0.13 15.70
C ALA A 82 -29.06 -1.09 16.03
N GLY A 83 -29.95 -0.96 17.01
CA GLY A 83 -30.89 -2.03 17.41
C GLY A 83 -30.30 -3.09 18.35
N TYR A 84 -29.18 -2.78 19.01
CA TYR A 84 -28.53 -3.65 20.00
C TYR A 84 -29.02 -3.37 21.41
N GLU A 85 -29.46 -4.41 22.09
CA GLU A 85 -29.93 -4.43 23.48
C GLU A 85 -28.79 -4.86 24.43
N CYS A 86 -27.86 -5.68 23.95
CA CYS A 86 -26.80 -6.32 24.73
C CYS A 86 -25.49 -6.53 23.92
N GLY A 87 -24.39 -6.75 24.63
CA GLY A 87 -23.09 -7.18 24.07
C GLY A 87 -22.04 -6.08 23.93
N THR A 88 -20.88 -6.48 23.41
CA THR A 88 -19.72 -5.61 23.16
C THR A 88 -19.44 -5.58 21.66
N TRP A 89 -19.37 -4.39 21.08
CA TRP A 89 -19.33 -4.17 19.64
C TRP A 89 -18.19 -3.22 19.26
N VAL A 90 -17.42 -3.56 18.23
CA VAL A 90 -16.41 -2.64 17.67
C VAL A 90 -17.08 -1.79 16.60
N THR A 91 -16.84 -0.49 16.64
CA THR A 91 -17.32 0.50 15.66
C THR A 91 -16.18 1.43 15.26
N ASP A 92 -16.35 2.22 14.21
CA ASP A 92 -15.36 3.21 13.76
C ASP A 92 -15.05 4.29 14.82
N GLY A 93 -15.92 4.44 15.83
CA GLY A 93 -15.73 5.29 17.02
C GLY A 93 -15.14 4.58 18.24
N GLY A 94 -14.76 3.30 18.14
CA GLY A 94 -14.23 2.48 19.23
C GLY A 94 -15.19 1.39 19.74
N VAL A 95 -14.91 0.87 20.94
CA VAL A 95 -15.65 -0.25 21.55
C VAL A 95 -16.88 0.24 22.29
N LEU A 96 -18.06 -0.17 21.84
CA LEU A 96 -19.36 0.12 22.43
C LEU A 96 -19.83 -1.07 23.28
N HIS A 97 -20.07 -0.82 24.57
CA HIS A 97 -20.69 -1.79 25.48
C HIS A 97 -22.17 -1.46 25.69
N CYS A 98 -23.07 -2.32 25.22
CA CYS A 98 -24.51 -2.19 25.40
C CYS A 98 -25.00 -3.24 26.42
N GLY A 99 -25.66 -2.80 27.49
CA GLY A 99 -26.59 -3.60 28.31
C GLY A 99 -26.10 -4.90 28.98
N VAL A 100 -27.00 -5.49 29.76
CA VAL A 100 -26.96 -6.88 30.24
C VAL A 100 -28.40 -7.39 30.19
N CYS A 101 -28.62 -8.61 29.69
CA CYS A 101 -29.97 -9.14 29.50
C CYS A 101 -30.71 -9.37 30.83
N PRO A 102 -32.06 -9.21 30.86
CA PRO A 102 -32.89 -9.57 32.01
C PRO A 102 -32.69 -11.03 32.45
N GLN A 103 -32.86 -11.30 33.76
CA GLN A 103 -32.75 -12.66 34.30
C GLN A 103 -33.71 -13.62 33.56
N GLY A 104 -33.16 -14.74 33.07
CA GLY A 104 -33.90 -15.70 32.24
C GLY A 104 -33.81 -15.47 30.72
N THR A 105 -32.97 -14.53 30.27
CA THR A 105 -32.67 -14.32 28.84
C THR A 105 -31.16 -14.26 28.58
N PHE A 106 -30.75 -14.62 27.36
CA PHE A 106 -29.36 -14.66 26.91
C PHE A 106 -29.11 -13.69 25.75
N CYS A 107 -27.90 -13.15 25.64
CA CYS A 107 -27.53 -12.22 24.58
C CYS A 107 -27.18 -12.99 23.29
N SER A 108 -28.06 -12.93 22.29
CA SER A 108 -27.81 -13.52 20.98
C SER A 108 -26.63 -12.85 20.26
N ALA A 109 -26.04 -13.56 19.29
CA ALA A 109 -24.99 -13.01 18.42
C ALA A 109 -25.47 -11.86 17.49
N GLY A 110 -26.76 -11.49 17.53
CA GLY A 110 -27.31 -10.27 16.95
C GLY A 110 -27.51 -9.13 17.95
N GLY A 111 -26.98 -9.25 19.18
CA GLY A 111 -27.06 -8.23 20.23
C GLY A 111 -28.44 -8.04 20.84
N LYS A 112 -29.32 -9.04 20.74
CA LYS A 112 -30.68 -9.03 21.32
C LYS A 112 -30.87 -10.08 22.40
N CYS A 113 -31.71 -9.79 23.40
CA CYS A 113 -31.98 -10.68 24.52
C CYS A 113 -33.10 -11.69 24.17
N GLY A 114 -32.71 -12.96 23.98
CA GLY A 114 -33.63 -14.07 23.67
C GLY A 114 -33.84 -15.03 24.85
N PRO A 115 -34.83 -15.93 24.80
CA PRO A 115 -34.98 -16.99 25.80
C PRO A 115 -33.74 -17.91 25.83
N VAL A 116 -33.46 -18.50 26.99
CA VAL A 116 -32.36 -19.47 27.15
C VAL A 116 -32.65 -20.73 26.31
N PRO A 117 -31.66 -21.29 25.57
CA PRO A 117 -31.83 -22.54 24.84
C PRO A 117 -32.24 -23.72 25.73
N ASP A 118 -32.87 -24.74 25.14
CA ASP A 118 -33.24 -25.96 25.84
C ASP A 118 -32.01 -26.85 26.11
N CYS A 119 -31.35 -26.60 27.23
CA CYS A 119 -30.17 -27.34 27.68
C CYS A 119 -30.46 -28.79 28.12
N THR A 120 -31.63 -29.39 27.82
CA THR A 120 -31.86 -30.83 28.08
C THR A 120 -31.07 -31.75 27.16
N GLN A 121 -30.63 -31.27 25.99
CA GLN A 121 -29.83 -32.00 25.00
C GLN A 121 -28.51 -31.29 24.69
N ASP A 122 -27.53 -32.03 24.17
CA ASP A 122 -26.30 -31.46 23.64
C ASP A 122 -26.62 -30.51 22.48
N GLN A 123 -25.86 -29.43 22.35
CA GLN A 123 -26.04 -28.44 21.28
C GLN A 123 -24.85 -28.52 20.32
N LEU A 124 -25.12 -28.66 19.03
CA LEU A 124 -24.14 -28.53 17.96
C LEU A 124 -24.56 -27.39 17.03
N ARG A 125 -23.59 -26.57 16.62
CA ARG A 125 -23.70 -25.69 15.46
C ARG A 125 -22.38 -25.75 14.69
N VAL A 126 -22.42 -26.32 13.49
CA VAL A 126 -21.31 -26.16 12.54
C VAL A 126 -21.30 -24.71 12.07
N THR A 127 -20.13 -24.06 12.15
CA THR A 127 -19.91 -22.64 11.84
C THR A 127 -19.14 -22.45 10.53
N GLU A 128 -18.48 -23.49 10.05
CA GLU A 128 -17.70 -23.54 8.81
C GLU A 128 -17.60 -25.01 8.36
N LEU A 129 -17.77 -25.29 7.07
CA LEU A 129 -17.50 -26.61 6.49
C LEU A 129 -16.95 -26.45 5.06
N LEU A 130 -15.71 -26.87 4.87
CA LEU A 130 -15.00 -26.90 3.60
C LEU A 130 -14.86 -28.36 3.16
N VAL A 131 -15.20 -28.66 1.90
CA VAL A 131 -15.19 -30.04 1.38
C VAL A 131 -14.50 -30.06 0.01
N GLY A 132 -13.52 -30.96 -0.17
CA GLY A 132 -12.82 -31.13 -1.45
C GLY A 132 -11.93 -29.95 -1.87
N GLY A 133 -11.72 -28.94 -1.00
CA GLY A 133 -10.90 -27.75 -1.27
C GLY A 133 -11.67 -26.48 -1.66
N ASN A 134 -12.95 -26.58 -1.98
CA ASN A 134 -13.77 -25.41 -2.34
C ASN A 134 -14.14 -24.57 -1.10
N THR A 135 -14.14 -23.24 -1.25
CA THR A 135 -14.27 -22.24 -0.17
C THR A 135 -15.55 -21.41 -0.21
N ASP A 136 -16.66 -22.03 -0.64
CA ASP A 136 -17.96 -21.36 -0.75
C ASP A 136 -18.73 -21.22 0.58
N SER A 137 -19.66 -20.25 0.60
CA SER A 137 -20.36 -19.78 1.80
C SER A 137 -21.41 -20.75 2.37
N LEU A 138 -21.90 -20.45 3.58
CA LEU A 138 -22.65 -21.32 4.50
C LEU A 138 -24.06 -21.78 4.06
N GLU A 139 -24.44 -21.63 2.79
CA GLU A 139 -25.74 -22.10 2.27
C GLU A 139 -25.61 -23.47 1.58
N VAL A 140 -25.65 -24.54 2.39
CA VAL A 140 -25.70 -25.96 1.98
C VAL A 140 -24.69 -26.30 0.87
N PRO A 141 -23.37 -26.32 1.16
CA PRO A 141 -22.33 -26.57 0.17
C PRO A 141 -22.57 -27.88 -0.60
N SER A 142 -22.80 -27.73 -1.91
CA SER A 142 -22.79 -28.84 -2.87
C SER A 142 -21.37 -29.02 -3.39
N VAL A 143 -20.74 -30.14 -3.03
CA VAL A 143 -19.42 -30.51 -3.56
C VAL A 143 -19.55 -30.76 -5.06
N GLY A 144 -18.53 -30.35 -5.83
CA GLY A 144 -18.39 -30.78 -7.22
C GLY A 144 -18.32 -32.31 -7.35
N PRO A 145 -18.56 -32.87 -8.55
CA PRO A 145 -18.59 -34.31 -8.74
C PRO A 145 -17.25 -34.96 -8.37
N VAL A 146 -17.30 -35.95 -7.49
CA VAL A 146 -16.13 -36.75 -7.09
C VAL A 146 -16.24 -38.16 -7.66
N GLN A 147 -15.11 -38.79 -7.96
CA GLN A 147 -15.11 -40.17 -8.47
C GLN A 147 -15.48 -41.18 -7.35
N PRO A 148 -16.20 -42.28 -7.68
CA PRO A 148 -16.59 -43.28 -6.69
C PRO A 148 -15.39 -43.86 -5.92
N GLY A 149 -15.47 -43.89 -4.59
CA GLY A 149 -14.38 -44.38 -3.73
C GLY A 149 -13.19 -43.44 -3.55
N ALA A 150 -13.22 -42.21 -4.09
CA ALA A 150 -12.14 -41.24 -3.89
C ALA A 150 -12.11 -40.70 -2.43
N PRO A 151 -10.93 -40.39 -1.87
CA PRO A 151 -10.82 -39.65 -0.63
C PRO A 151 -11.27 -38.19 -0.82
N VAL A 152 -12.03 -37.67 0.13
CA VAL A 152 -12.59 -36.31 0.11
C VAL A 152 -12.16 -35.59 1.39
N PRO A 153 -11.20 -34.66 1.34
CA PRO A 153 -10.78 -33.91 2.52
C PRO A 153 -11.93 -32.99 3.01
N ILE A 154 -12.09 -32.93 4.33
CA ILE A 154 -13.02 -32.02 5.02
C ILE A 154 -12.27 -31.21 6.07
N ILE A 155 -12.60 -29.92 6.16
CA ILE A 155 -12.22 -29.04 7.26
C ILE A 155 -13.52 -28.49 7.85
N ALA A 156 -13.69 -28.55 9.17
CA ALA A 156 -14.89 -28.05 9.84
C ALA A 156 -14.52 -27.16 11.03
N GLY A 157 -15.26 -26.05 11.17
CA GLY A 157 -15.34 -25.26 12.39
C GLY A 157 -16.70 -25.44 13.03
N TRP A 158 -16.76 -25.53 14.36
CA TRP A 158 -18.01 -25.73 15.10
C TRP A 158 -18.01 -25.01 16.45
N SER A 159 -19.21 -24.84 17.01
CA SER A 159 -19.42 -24.53 18.43
C SER A 159 -20.35 -25.58 19.04
N ALA A 160 -19.92 -26.20 20.14
CA ALA A 160 -20.63 -27.30 20.80
C ALA A 160 -20.86 -27.03 22.29
N ALA A 161 -21.97 -27.51 22.85
CA ALA A 161 -22.22 -27.51 24.30
C ALA A 161 -22.73 -28.87 24.78
N ASN A 162 -22.27 -29.31 25.95
CA ASN A 162 -22.82 -30.48 26.62
C ASN A 162 -24.16 -30.11 27.28
N GLY A 163 -25.18 -30.95 27.05
CA GLY A 163 -26.47 -30.84 27.71
C GLY A 163 -26.41 -31.22 29.18
N ASN A 164 -27.44 -30.85 29.94
CA ASN A 164 -27.53 -31.06 31.39
C ASN A 164 -27.42 -32.54 31.81
N GLY A 165 -27.62 -33.50 30.90
CA GLY A 165 -27.45 -34.93 31.15
C GLY A 165 -25.98 -35.37 31.33
N CYS A 166 -25.00 -34.67 30.75
CA CYS A 166 -23.58 -35.01 30.90
C CYS A 166 -22.64 -33.79 30.70
N PRO A 167 -22.61 -32.82 31.62
CA PRO A 167 -21.81 -31.58 31.49
C PRO A 167 -20.29 -31.80 31.41
N GLY A 168 -19.79 -33.00 31.73
CA GLY A 168 -18.38 -33.37 31.64
C GLY A 168 -18.10 -34.51 30.65
N CYS A 169 -19.02 -34.80 29.72
CA CYS A 169 -18.78 -35.79 28.68
C CYS A 169 -17.75 -35.30 27.67
N GLU A 170 -16.83 -36.19 27.27
CA GLU A 170 -16.02 -35.99 26.07
C GLU A 170 -16.86 -36.29 24.82
N ARG A 171 -16.68 -35.46 23.79
CA ARG A 171 -17.38 -35.53 22.50
C ARG A 171 -16.38 -35.41 21.35
N GLN A 172 -16.78 -35.93 20.20
CA GLN A 172 -16.11 -35.75 18.92
C GLN A 172 -17.14 -35.28 17.91
N LEU A 173 -16.74 -34.38 17.00
CA LEU A 173 -17.56 -34.06 15.84
C LEU A 173 -17.40 -35.20 14.84
N ALA A 174 -18.45 -35.98 14.63
CA ALA A 174 -18.53 -36.93 13.53
C ALA A 174 -19.14 -36.21 12.33
N VAL A 175 -18.44 -36.21 11.20
CA VAL A 175 -18.95 -35.72 9.90
C VAL A 175 -18.92 -36.88 8.92
N GLY A 176 -19.98 -37.10 8.15
CA GLY A 176 -20.07 -38.23 7.23
C GLY A 176 -21.10 -38.04 6.13
N VAL A 177 -21.17 -39.02 5.23
CA VAL A 177 -22.33 -39.19 4.34
C VAL A 177 -23.34 -40.12 5.00
N GLU A 178 -24.63 -39.90 4.73
CA GLU A 178 -25.72 -40.78 5.19
C GLU A 178 -25.45 -42.24 4.78
N GLY A 179 -25.32 -43.14 5.77
CA GLY A 179 -24.99 -44.56 5.58
C GLY A 179 -23.51 -44.89 5.34
N GLY A 180 -22.59 -43.93 5.42
CA GLY A 180 -21.14 -44.13 5.28
C GLY A 180 -20.35 -44.03 6.59
N SER A 181 -19.06 -44.38 6.54
CA SER A 181 -18.15 -44.18 7.68
C SER A 181 -17.87 -42.69 7.92
N PRO A 182 -17.91 -42.20 9.17
CA PRO A 182 -17.59 -40.81 9.49
C PRO A 182 -16.08 -40.55 9.49
N ALA A 183 -15.69 -39.33 9.16
CA ALA A 183 -14.48 -38.73 9.70
C ALA A 183 -14.80 -38.13 11.07
N CYS A 184 -13.92 -38.31 12.05
CA CYS A 184 -14.11 -37.80 13.39
C CYS A 184 -13.03 -36.81 13.81
N MET A 185 -13.47 -35.68 14.33
CA MET A 185 -12.63 -34.56 14.75
C MET A 185 -12.76 -34.36 16.27
N GLY A 186 -11.63 -34.20 16.97
CA GLY A 186 -11.61 -34.09 18.42
C GLY A 186 -12.26 -32.79 18.92
N ALA A 187 -13.41 -32.88 19.60
CA ALA A 187 -14.08 -31.72 20.23
C ALA A 187 -13.79 -31.58 21.73
N GLY A 188 -13.05 -32.52 22.33
CA GLY A 188 -12.68 -32.51 23.75
C GLY A 188 -13.89 -32.65 24.66
N ILE A 189 -13.93 -31.88 25.75
CA ILE A 189 -15.10 -31.77 26.62
C ILE A 189 -15.79 -30.43 26.31
N PRO A 190 -16.96 -30.42 25.64
CA PRO A 190 -17.72 -29.20 25.43
C PRO A 190 -18.14 -28.55 26.75
N ALA A 191 -18.18 -27.22 26.77
CA ALA A 191 -18.70 -26.45 27.89
C ALA A 191 -20.15 -26.84 28.21
N PRO A 192 -20.58 -26.79 29.49
CA PRO A 192 -21.97 -27.03 29.85
C PRO A 192 -22.87 -25.89 29.35
N CYS A 193 -23.97 -26.26 28.70
CA CYS A 193 -24.99 -25.34 28.21
C CYS A 193 -25.47 -24.39 29.34
N PRO A 194 -25.58 -23.07 29.10
CA PRO A 194 -25.57 -22.38 27.80
C PRO A 194 -24.19 -21.97 27.26
N GLY A 195 -23.08 -22.34 27.92
CA GLY A 195 -21.74 -22.08 27.38
C GLY A 195 -21.41 -23.04 26.24
N THR A 196 -20.80 -22.54 25.16
CA THR A 196 -20.29 -23.35 24.05
C THR A 196 -18.76 -23.34 24.02
N SER A 197 -18.15 -24.49 23.71
CA SER A 197 -16.75 -24.59 23.29
C SER A 197 -16.68 -24.46 21.76
N PRO A 198 -15.91 -23.51 21.20
CA PRO A 198 -15.53 -23.55 19.80
C PRO A 198 -14.53 -24.69 19.56
N GLY A 199 -14.53 -25.25 18.35
CA GLY A 199 -13.56 -26.25 17.89
C GLY A 199 -13.36 -26.15 16.38
N HIS A 200 -12.23 -26.66 15.92
CA HIS A 200 -11.87 -26.74 14.50
C HIS A 200 -11.07 -28.01 14.25
N GLY A 201 -11.19 -28.60 13.07
CA GLY A 201 -10.57 -29.89 12.77
C GLY A 201 -10.56 -30.22 11.29
N VAL A 202 -9.73 -31.20 10.94
CA VAL A 202 -9.54 -31.72 9.58
C VAL A 202 -9.78 -33.22 9.61
N GLY A 203 -10.39 -33.76 8.55
CA GLY A 203 -10.63 -35.18 8.36
C GLY A 203 -10.72 -35.54 6.88
N GLU A 204 -11.05 -36.80 6.59
CA GLU A 204 -11.16 -37.34 5.24
C GLU A 204 -12.34 -38.32 5.19
N LEU A 205 -13.26 -38.11 4.24
CA LEU A 205 -14.31 -39.07 3.89
C LEU A 205 -13.85 -39.96 2.73
N VAL A 206 -14.46 -41.12 2.58
CA VAL A 206 -14.40 -41.88 1.33
C VAL A 206 -15.73 -41.68 0.60
N ALA A 207 -15.68 -41.20 -0.64
CA ALA A 207 -16.87 -41.05 -1.47
C ALA A 207 -17.53 -42.43 -1.70
N PRO A 208 -18.87 -42.54 -1.66
CA PRO A 208 -19.58 -43.78 -1.98
C PRO A 208 -19.13 -44.43 -3.29
N LEU A 209 -19.22 -45.76 -3.36
CA LEU A 209 -18.86 -46.54 -4.55
C LEU A 209 -19.95 -46.56 -5.63
N GLU A 210 -21.15 -46.07 -5.32
CA GLU A 210 -22.24 -45.91 -6.27
C GLU A 210 -22.34 -44.41 -6.68
N PRO A 211 -22.48 -44.11 -7.99
CA PRO A 211 -22.79 -42.76 -8.44
C PRO A 211 -24.13 -42.29 -7.87
N GLY A 212 -24.21 -41.05 -7.39
CA GLY A 212 -25.35 -40.59 -6.63
C GLY A 212 -25.17 -39.22 -5.99
N SER A 213 -26.14 -38.83 -5.15
CA SER A 213 -26.15 -37.54 -4.49
C SER A 213 -26.53 -37.73 -3.02
N TYR A 214 -25.56 -37.54 -2.13
CA TYR A 214 -25.61 -37.96 -0.72
C TYR A 214 -25.66 -36.76 0.20
N ALA A 215 -26.46 -36.83 1.27
CA ALA A 215 -26.46 -35.83 2.31
C ALA A 215 -25.17 -35.91 3.14
N LEU A 216 -24.53 -34.77 3.40
CA LEU A 216 -23.48 -34.66 4.41
C LEU A 216 -24.13 -34.31 5.75
N VAL A 217 -23.80 -35.09 6.78
CA VAL A 217 -24.38 -35.02 8.12
C VAL A 217 -23.26 -34.81 9.15
N ALA A 218 -23.52 -34.01 10.18
CA ALA A 218 -22.62 -33.77 11.29
C ALA A 218 -23.33 -33.91 12.65
N GLU A 219 -22.70 -34.58 13.62
CA GLU A 219 -23.24 -34.78 14.97
C GLU A 219 -22.15 -34.85 16.05
N LEU A 220 -22.55 -34.77 17.34
CA LEU A 220 -21.66 -34.91 18.49
C LEU A 220 -21.65 -36.34 19.02
N ALA A 221 -20.76 -37.18 18.48
CA ALA A 221 -20.56 -38.54 18.93
C ALA A 221 -19.85 -38.61 20.31
N PRO A 222 -20.09 -39.64 21.13
CA PRO A 222 -19.23 -39.96 22.28
C PRO A 222 -17.81 -40.30 21.82
N SER A 223 -16.78 -39.98 22.61
CA SER A 223 -15.37 -40.20 22.20
C SER A 223 -14.95 -41.66 21.95
N THR A 224 -15.78 -42.63 22.32
CA THR A 224 -15.61 -44.06 21.98
C THR A 224 -16.38 -44.52 20.74
N GLY A 225 -17.22 -43.68 20.13
CA GLY A 225 -18.10 -44.05 19.02
C GLY A 225 -17.42 -44.13 17.66
N CYS A 226 -16.41 -43.29 17.41
CA CYS A 226 -15.70 -43.14 16.14
C CYS A 226 -14.72 -44.28 15.80
N GLY A 227 -15.02 -45.51 16.24
CA GLY A 227 -14.08 -46.63 16.37
C GLY A 227 -14.16 -47.73 15.31
N GLY A 228 -14.39 -47.40 14.03
CA GLY A 228 -14.12 -48.34 12.92
C GLY A 228 -15.23 -49.31 12.50
N GLU A 229 -16.47 -49.11 12.96
CA GLU A 229 -17.67 -49.71 12.35
C GLU A 229 -18.55 -48.61 11.72
N ALA A 230 -19.54 -48.99 10.90
CA ALA A 230 -20.41 -48.02 10.23
C ALA A 230 -21.30 -47.28 11.25
N HIS A 231 -21.22 -45.96 11.28
CA HIS A 231 -21.94 -45.12 12.24
C HIS A 231 -23.33 -44.76 11.70
N ASP A 232 -24.37 -45.13 12.44
CA ASP A 232 -25.77 -44.99 12.00
C ASP A 232 -26.32 -43.59 12.30
N PHE A 233 -25.94 -42.62 11.44
CA PHE A 233 -26.44 -41.24 11.40
C PHE A 233 -27.97 -41.19 11.17
N GLY A 234 -28.78 -41.48 12.18
CA GLY A 234 -30.23 -41.52 11.98
C GLY A 234 -31.17 -41.69 13.19
N THR A 235 -30.68 -41.80 14.43
CA THR A 235 -31.56 -42.04 15.60
C THR A 235 -31.46 -41.05 16.76
N ASP A 236 -30.39 -40.27 16.88
CA ASP A 236 -30.25 -39.23 17.91
C ASP A 236 -30.52 -37.82 17.36
N PHE A 237 -31.15 -36.97 18.18
CA PHE A 237 -31.73 -35.68 17.78
C PHE A 237 -30.71 -34.56 17.47
N THR A 238 -29.40 -34.86 17.46
CA THR A 238 -28.32 -33.87 17.28
C THR A 238 -27.68 -33.86 15.90
N ALA A 239 -28.13 -34.73 14.99
CA ALA A 239 -27.65 -34.78 13.62
C ALA A 239 -28.11 -33.56 12.79
N GLN A 240 -27.16 -32.77 12.30
CA GLN A 240 -27.38 -31.63 11.41
C GLN A 240 -26.99 -32.01 9.97
N THR A 241 -27.88 -31.83 8.99
CA THR A 241 -27.48 -31.84 7.58
C THR A 241 -26.68 -30.58 7.27
N VAL A 242 -25.45 -30.73 6.77
CA VAL A 242 -24.47 -29.64 6.62
C VAL A 242 -23.99 -29.40 5.18
N GLY A 243 -24.35 -30.28 4.24
CA GLY A 243 -23.99 -30.12 2.83
C GLY A 243 -24.46 -31.29 1.97
N LYS A 244 -23.94 -31.36 0.74
CA LYS A 244 -24.30 -32.41 -0.22
C LYS A 244 -23.09 -32.85 -1.05
N LEU A 245 -22.78 -34.15 -1.02
CA LEU A 245 -21.76 -34.76 -1.87
C LEU A 245 -22.40 -35.29 -3.17
N VAL A 246 -21.75 -35.06 -4.32
CA VAL A 246 -22.14 -35.66 -5.61
C VAL A 246 -21.04 -36.61 -6.06
N VAL A 247 -21.43 -37.82 -6.46
CA VAL A 247 -20.54 -38.86 -6.96
C VAL A 247 -20.92 -39.16 -8.41
N ASP A 248 -19.97 -39.03 -9.33
CA ASP A 248 -20.20 -39.10 -10.78
C ASP A 248 -20.18 -40.53 -11.34
N GLU A 249 -20.76 -40.73 -12.52
CA GLU A 249 -20.56 -41.97 -13.28
C GLU A 249 -19.10 -42.08 -13.77
N PRO A 250 -18.51 -43.29 -13.81
CA PRO A 250 -17.10 -43.47 -14.12
C PRO A 250 -16.74 -43.08 -15.56
N CYS A 251 -16.01 -41.98 -15.70
CA CYS A 251 -15.55 -41.44 -16.98
C CYS A 251 -14.39 -42.27 -17.57
N THR A 252 -14.31 -42.37 -18.91
CA THR A 252 -13.20 -43.04 -19.62
C THR A 252 -12.42 -42.01 -20.45
N PRO A 253 -11.19 -41.65 -20.07
CA PRO A 253 -10.39 -40.62 -20.74
C PRO A 253 -10.18 -40.88 -22.24
N ALA A 254 -10.31 -39.83 -23.05
CA ALA A 254 -9.96 -39.85 -24.46
C ALA A 254 -8.42 -39.90 -24.65
N ASP A 255 -7.97 -40.64 -25.67
CA ASP A 255 -6.56 -40.66 -26.10
C ASP A 255 -6.33 -39.82 -27.37
N CYS A 256 -5.06 -39.54 -27.67
CA CYS A 256 -4.66 -38.72 -28.81
C CYS A 256 -5.13 -39.25 -30.18
N SER A 257 -5.23 -40.57 -30.32
CA SER A 257 -5.76 -41.21 -31.52
C SER A 257 -7.27 -41.01 -31.64
N SER A 258 -8.00 -40.99 -30.52
CA SER A 258 -9.43 -40.67 -30.50
C SER A 258 -9.74 -39.19 -30.69
N LEU A 259 -8.85 -38.30 -30.23
CA LEU A 259 -8.93 -36.85 -30.45
C LEU A 259 -8.42 -36.42 -31.84
N GLY A 260 -7.70 -37.29 -32.56
CA GLY A 260 -7.11 -37.00 -33.86
C GLY A 260 -5.84 -36.15 -33.81
N ALA A 261 -5.24 -35.99 -32.63
CA ALA A 261 -4.16 -35.06 -32.35
C ALA A 261 -2.77 -35.73 -32.28
N SER A 262 -1.76 -34.95 -32.64
CA SER A 262 -0.33 -35.34 -32.65
C SER A 262 0.53 -34.60 -31.62
N CYS A 263 0.06 -33.47 -31.10
CA CYS A 263 0.77 -32.58 -30.19
C CYS A 263 -0.21 -31.78 -29.31
N GLY A 264 0.32 -31.06 -28.33
CA GLY A 264 -0.43 -30.09 -27.50
C GLY A 264 -1.20 -30.72 -26.33
N LEU A 265 -1.37 -29.95 -25.24
CA LEU A 265 -2.06 -30.40 -24.02
C LEU A 265 -3.58 -30.26 -24.15
N LEU A 266 -4.21 -31.21 -24.83
CA LEU A 266 -5.65 -31.28 -25.03
C LEU A 266 -6.38 -31.90 -23.83
N ASP A 267 -7.67 -31.59 -23.70
CA ASP A 267 -8.54 -32.18 -22.67
C ASP A 267 -8.94 -33.61 -23.03
N ASP A 268 -8.94 -34.51 -22.05
CA ASP A 268 -9.36 -35.91 -22.24
C ASP A 268 -10.87 -36.14 -22.03
N GLY A 269 -11.62 -35.10 -21.66
CA GLY A 269 -13.06 -35.18 -21.38
C GLY A 269 -13.40 -35.68 -19.98
N CYS A 270 -12.40 -36.06 -19.18
CA CYS A 270 -12.51 -36.51 -17.80
C CYS A 270 -11.69 -35.62 -16.83
N SER A 271 -11.46 -34.36 -17.22
CA SER A 271 -10.64 -33.35 -16.51
C SER A 271 -9.13 -33.60 -16.47
N GLY A 272 -8.61 -34.60 -17.19
CA GLY A 272 -7.18 -34.79 -17.41
C GLY A 272 -6.68 -34.10 -18.68
N LYS A 273 -5.36 -34.15 -18.90
CA LYS A 273 -4.69 -33.61 -20.10
C LYS A 273 -3.84 -34.66 -20.78
N VAL A 274 -3.93 -34.73 -22.11
CA VAL A 274 -3.24 -35.71 -22.96
C VAL A 274 -2.43 -35.04 -24.07
N CYS A 275 -1.66 -35.85 -24.79
CA CYS A 275 -0.91 -35.50 -26.02
C CYS A 275 0.34 -34.59 -25.88
N PRO A 276 1.28 -34.88 -24.95
CA PRO A 276 2.55 -34.14 -24.79
C PRO A 276 3.58 -34.35 -25.94
N GLY A 277 3.12 -34.63 -27.16
CA GLY A 277 3.96 -34.66 -28.36
C GLY A 277 4.41 -33.26 -28.77
N ALA A 278 5.62 -33.16 -29.32
CA ALA A 278 6.17 -31.94 -29.91
C ALA A 278 6.32 -32.12 -31.43
N CYS A 279 6.16 -31.02 -32.17
CA CYS A 279 6.25 -31.00 -33.64
C CYS A 279 7.68 -31.08 -34.18
N GLY A 280 7.82 -31.23 -35.50
CA GLY A 280 9.11 -31.21 -36.17
C GLY A 280 9.80 -29.85 -36.09
N ALA A 281 11.11 -29.82 -36.32
CA ALA A 281 11.86 -28.57 -36.37
C ALA A 281 11.38 -27.69 -37.54
N GLY A 282 10.79 -26.53 -37.22
CA GLY A 282 10.16 -25.62 -38.18
C GLY A 282 8.61 -25.65 -38.17
N GLU A 283 8.00 -26.49 -37.34
CA GLU A 283 6.55 -26.60 -37.19
C GLU A 283 6.11 -26.16 -35.78
N LEU A 284 4.92 -25.55 -35.69
CA LEU A 284 4.23 -25.22 -34.44
C LEU A 284 3.01 -26.13 -34.28
N CYS A 285 2.61 -26.38 -33.03
CA CYS A 285 1.37 -27.09 -32.74
C CYS A 285 0.19 -26.12 -32.80
N SER A 286 -0.84 -26.45 -33.58
CA SER A 286 -2.11 -25.72 -33.66
C SER A 286 -2.96 -25.93 -32.39
N ALA A 287 -4.03 -25.15 -32.24
CA ALA A 287 -4.99 -25.34 -31.15
C ALA A 287 -5.73 -26.69 -31.26
N GLU A 288 -5.79 -27.25 -32.46
CA GLU A 288 -6.39 -28.52 -32.83
C GLU A 288 -5.42 -29.73 -32.68
N GLY A 289 -4.17 -29.49 -32.24
CA GLY A 289 -3.18 -30.55 -32.01
C GLY A 289 -2.50 -31.10 -33.28
N SER A 290 -2.55 -30.36 -34.39
CA SER A 290 -1.81 -30.64 -35.63
C SER A 290 -0.51 -29.83 -35.71
N CYS A 291 0.50 -30.36 -36.40
CA CYS A 291 1.75 -29.65 -36.65
C CYS A 291 1.67 -28.88 -37.98
N GLU A 292 1.91 -27.56 -37.93
CA GLU A 292 1.83 -26.65 -39.08
C GLU A 292 3.12 -25.81 -39.24
N PRO A 293 3.55 -25.47 -40.48
CA PRO A 293 4.79 -24.70 -40.69
C PRO A 293 4.75 -23.30 -40.09
N ALA A 294 5.81 -22.92 -39.35
CA ALA A 294 5.89 -21.62 -38.68
C ALA A 294 5.99 -20.44 -39.69
N PRO A 295 5.26 -19.32 -39.48
CA PRO A 295 5.41 -18.12 -40.29
C PRO A 295 6.73 -17.39 -40.01
N ALA A 296 7.29 -16.70 -41.02
CA ALA A 296 8.56 -16.00 -40.90
C ALA A 296 8.41 -14.62 -40.22
N CYS A 297 9.19 -14.39 -39.15
CA CYS A 297 9.23 -13.13 -38.41
C CYS A 297 10.06 -12.04 -39.13
N ALA A 298 9.73 -10.78 -38.88
CA ALA A 298 10.12 -9.65 -39.75
C ALA A 298 11.16 -8.65 -39.18
N LEU A 299 11.61 -8.80 -37.93
CA LEU A 299 12.59 -7.92 -37.26
C LEU A 299 13.27 -8.64 -36.09
N ASP A 300 14.48 -8.20 -35.74
CA ASP A 300 15.07 -8.45 -34.43
C ASP A 300 14.25 -7.67 -33.37
N ILE A 301 13.56 -8.41 -32.46
CA ILE A 301 13.34 -8.01 -31.05
C ILE A 301 12.26 -6.89 -30.83
N LEU A 302 11.52 -6.72 -29.71
CA LEU A 302 11.32 -7.39 -28.41
C LEU A 302 9.81 -7.37 -28.10
N GLU A 303 9.26 -8.39 -27.45
CA GLU A 303 8.09 -8.15 -26.57
C GLU A 303 8.60 -7.91 -25.15
N VAL A 304 8.11 -6.83 -24.52
CA VAL A 304 8.39 -6.50 -23.11
C VAL A 304 7.09 -6.59 -22.34
N HIS A 305 7.08 -7.43 -21.31
CA HIS A 305 5.95 -7.65 -20.43
C HIS A 305 6.36 -7.30 -18.98
N ASP A 306 5.38 -7.30 -18.07
CA ASP A 306 5.61 -7.23 -16.61
C ASP A 306 6.55 -6.09 -16.15
N VAL A 307 6.41 -4.89 -16.73
CA VAL A 307 7.27 -3.74 -16.40
C VAL A 307 6.84 -3.13 -15.06
N PHE A 308 7.72 -3.22 -14.06
CA PHE A 308 7.53 -2.65 -12.73
C PHE A 308 8.58 -1.57 -12.42
N ILE A 309 8.14 -0.38 -12.01
CA ILE A 309 9.00 0.70 -11.53
C ILE A 309 8.83 0.84 -10.01
N ASN A 310 9.90 0.65 -9.25
CA ASN A 310 9.91 0.60 -7.78
C ASN A 310 8.91 -0.41 -7.17
N GLY A 311 8.57 -1.48 -7.90
CA GLY A 311 7.57 -2.48 -7.50
C GLY A 311 6.11 -2.07 -7.80
N PHE A 312 5.89 -0.87 -8.33
CA PHE A 312 4.60 -0.41 -8.85
C PHE A 312 4.50 -0.71 -10.36
N SER A 313 3.46 -0.18 -11.02
CA SER A 313 3.21 -0.36 -12.46
C SER A 313 4.36 0.10 -13.37
N SER A 314 4.14 0.01 -14.69
CA SER A 314 4.97 0.67 -15.72
C SER A 314 5.01 2.21 -15.59
N SER A 315 4.28 2.79 -14.64
CA SER A 315 4.44 4.17 -14.18
C SER A 315 4.68 4.26 -12.66
N ALA A 316 5.53 5.21 -12.25
CA ALA A 316 5.77 5.53 -10.85
C ALA A 316 6.13 7.01 -10.63
N GLN A 317 5.83 7.51 -9.42
CA GLN A 317 6.30 8.79 -8.92
C GLN A 317 7.53 8.60 -8.02
N VAL A 318 8.54 9.45 -8.19
CA VAL A 318 9.78 9.46 -7.39
C VAL A 318 10.24 10.89 -7.13
N ALA A 319 11.00 11.14 -6.08
CA ALA A 319 11.64 12.46 -5.90
C ALA A 319 12.94 12.56 -6.72
N ALA A 320 13.32 13.77 -7.13
CA ALA A 320 14.53 14.03 -7.89
C ALA A 320 15.79 13.42 -7.23
N GLY A 321 16.64 12.76 -8.02
CA GLY A 321 17.87 12.09 -7.55
C GLY A 321 17.68 10.79 -6.75
N GLN A 322 16.44 10.37 -6.43
CA GLN A 322 16.21 9.11 -5.71
C GLN A 322 16.59 7.88 -6.55
N PRO A 323 17.00 6.76 -5.92
CA PRO A 323 17.21 5.50 -6.63
C PRO A 323 15.88 4.97 -7.19
N VAL A 324 15.94 4.45 -8.41
CA VAL A 324 14.85 3.77 -9.10
C VAL A 324 15.29 2.35 -9.41
N LEU A 325 14.49 1.37 -8.99
CA LEU A 325 14.59 -0.03 -9.35
C LEU A 325 13.58 -0.30 -10.47
N LEU A 326 14.06 -0.72 -11.63
CA LEU A 326 13.22 -1.24 -12.71
C LEU A 326 13.35 -2.77 -12.74
N MET A 327 12.22 -3.44 -12.96
CA MET A 327 12.15 -4.87 -13.29
C MET A 327 11.22 -5.06 -14.50
N PHE A 328 11.51 -6.01 -15.39
CA PHE A 328 10.66 -6.34 -16.54
C PHE A 328 10.94 -7.76 -17.05
N SER A 329 9.97 -8.39 -17.71
CA SER A 329 10.17 -9.63 -18.46
C SER A 329 10.25 -9.32 -19.97
N TYR A 330 10.94 -10.18 -20.73
CA TYR A 330 11.12 -9.94 -22.16
C TYR A 330 11.30 -11.22 -22.98
N GLN A 331 11.02 -11.15 -24.29
CA GLN A 331 11.18 -12.26 -25.25
C GLN A 331 12.14 -11.88 -26.39
N LEU A 332 13.33 -12.47 -26.41
CA LEU A 332 14.43 -12.13 -27.33
C LEU A 332 14.63 -13.19 -28.43
N GLY A 333 14.71 -12.81 -29.70
CA GLY A 333 15.05 -13.71 -30.81
C GLY A 333 15.60 -12.94 -32.02
N SER A 334 16.46 -13.57 -32.83
CA SER A 334 17.17 -12.92 -33.95
C SER A 334 16.80 -13.47 -35.33
N GLN A 335 16.66 -12.59 -36.33
CA GLN A 335 16.14 -12.93 -37.66
C GLN A 335 17.01 -13.88 -38.49
N GLU A 336 18.34 -13.74 -38.40
CA GLU A 336 19.30 -14.61 -39.08
C GLU A 336 20.38 -15.08 -38.09
N ALA A 337 21.15 -16.08 -38.48
CA ALA A 337 22.32 -16.55 -37.75
C ALA A 337 23.49 -15.55 -37.90
N LEU A 338 23.39 -14.42 -37.20
CA LEU A 338 24.44 -13.40 -37.09
C LEU A 338 25.56 -13.87 -36.15
N ASP A 339 26.28 -14.91 -36.61
CA ASP A 339 27.52 -15.52 -36.10
C ASP A 339 27.62 -15.91 -34.61
N GLY A 340 26.55 -15.72 -33.84
CA GLY A 340 26.48 -16.06 -32.42
C GLY A 340 26.87 -14.93 -31.47
N GLU A 341 26.99 -13.70 -31.98
CA GLU A 341 27.40 -12.54 -31.18
C GLU A 341 26.37 -12.20 -30.09
N PRO A 342 26.81 -11.66 -28.94
CA PRO A 342 25.91 -11.30 -27.84
C PRO A 342 25.03 -10.09 -28.20
N ARG A 343 23.92 -9.95 -27.47
CA ARG A 343 23.08 -8.74 -27.46
C ARG A 343 23.05 -8.12 -26.06
N GLN A 344 22.92 -6.80 -26.03
CA GLN A 344 22.74 -6.02 -24.81
C GLN A 344 21.42 -5.24 -24.87
N LEU A 345 20.73 -5.09 -23.74
CA LEU A 345 19.60 -4.19 -23.60
C LEU A 345 20.07 -2.88 -22.97
N VAL A 346 19.92 -1.78 -23.70
CA VAL A 346 20.23 -0.43 -23.22
C VAL A 346 18.94 0.21 -22.73
N LEU A 347 18.94 0.61 -21.46
CA LEU A 347 17.84 1.31 -20.80
C LEU A 347 18.09 2.81 -20.80
N GLY A 348 17.07 3.60 -21.14
CA GLY A 348 17.11 5.06 -21.12
C GLY A 348 15.95 5.69 -20.35
N VAL A 349 16.16 6.93 -19.92
CA VAL A 349 15.16 7.81 -19.31
C VAL A 349 15.14 9.12 -20.09
N GLY A 350 14.03 9.40 -20.76
CA GLY A 350 14.02 10.33 -21.90
C GLY A 350 15.00 9.85 -22.97
N ASP A 351 15.78 10.77 -23.52
CA ASP A 351 16.82 10.49 -24.53
C ASP A 351 18.19 10.12 -23.92
N THR A 352 18.29 9.91 -22.60
CA THR A 352 19.56 9.60 -21.90
C THR A 352 19.63 8.12 -21.52
N ALA A 353 20.67 7.40 -21.94
CA ALA A 353 20.95 6.04 -21.48
C ALA A 353 21.39 6.03 -20.01
N VAL A 354 20.81 5.15 -19.19
CA VAL A 354 21.02 5.09 -17.72
C VAL A 354 21.51 3.72 -17.22
N SER A 355 21.30 2.65 -17.97
CA SER A 355 21.75 1.29 -17.60
C SER A 355 21.93 0.42 -18.84
N CYS A 356 22.73 -0.63 -18.71
CA CYS A 356 22.95 -1.66 -19.72
C CYS A 356 22.80 -3.04 -19.07
N ILE A 357 22.23 -4.01 -19.79
CA ILE A 357 22.02 -5.39 -19.34
C ILE A 357 22.53 -6.33 -20.43
N GLU A 358 23.54 -7.14 -20.12
CA GLU A 358 24.03 -8.19 -21.02
C GLU A 358 23.01 -9.34 -21.08
N VAL A 359 22.59 -9.74 -22.29
CA VAL A 359 21.65 -10.86 -22.48
C VAL A 359 22.33 -12.10 -23.07
N GLY A 360 23.55 -11.96 -23.60
CA GLY A 360 24.23 -13.01 -24.34
C GLY A 360 23.58 -13.23 -25.71
N THR A 361 23.84 -14.40 -26.30
CA THR A 361 23.42 -14.73 -27.67
C THR A 361 21.94 -15.16 -27.73
N PRO A 362 21.04 -14.43 -28.43
CA PRO A 362 19.67 -14.89 -28.64
C PRO A 362 19.59 -16.15 -29.51
N PRO A 363 18.53 -16.97 -29.36
CA PRO A 363 18.21 -18.01 -30.32
C PRO A 363 17.75 -17.41 -31.66
N ALA A 364 18.00 -18.16 -32.74
CA ALA A 364 17.50 -17.81 -34.06
C ALA A 364 15.99 -18.05 -34.18
N CYS A 365 15.30 -17.13 -34.87
CA CYS A 365 13.86 -17.21 -35.13
C CYS A 365 13.46 -18.55 -35.81
N PRO A 366 12.27 -19.10 -35.50
CA PRO A 366 11.19 -18.52 -34.69
C PRO A 366 11.33 -18.72 -33.17
N ALA A 367 12.41 -19.32 -32.68
CA ALA A 367 12.60 -19.48 -31.24
C ALA A 367 12.92 -18.13 -30.58
N THR A 368 12.31 -17.88 -29.42
CA THR A 368 12.66 -16.77 -28.52
C THR A 368 13.19 -17.31 -27.20
N ALA A 369 14.04 -16.53 -26.54
CA ALA A 369 14.46 -16.75 -25.16
C ALA A 369 13.68 -15.80 -24.23
N PRO A 370 12.93 -16.31 -23.25
CA PRO A 370 12.45 -15.48 -22.15
C PRO A 370 13.62 -15.01 -21.29
N GLY A 371 13.59 -13.76 -20.85
CA GLY A 371 14.54 -13.21 -19.88
C GLY A 371 13.87 -12.27 -18.89
N LEU A 372 14.59 -12.00 -17.79
CA LEU A 372 14.20 -11.04 -16.76
C LEU A 372 15.23 -9.93 -16.71
N GLY A 373 14.82 -8.71 -17.05
CA GLY A 373 15.63 -7.51 -16.92
C GLY A 373 15.45 -6.90 -15.54
N SER A 374 16.55 -6.45 -14.93
CA SER A 374 16.48 -5.53 -13.80
C SER A 374 17.59 -4.50 -13.87
N ALA A 375 17.30 -3.28 -13.43
CA ALA A 375 18.23 -2.16 -13.45
C ALA A 375 18.04 -1.27 -12.22
N LYS A 376 19.12 -0.65 -11.75
CA LYS A 376 19.09 0.40 -10.73
C LYS A 376 19.77 1.65 -11.27
N PHE A 377 19.04 2.76 -11.30
CA PHE A 377 19.52 4.06 -11.76
C PHE A 377 19.03 5.18 -10.82
N GLN A 378 19.55 6.40 -10.96
CA GLN A 378 19.00 7.56 -10.23
C GLN A 378 17.97 8.28 -11.09
N ALA A 379 16.87 8.70 -10.47
CA ALA A 379 15.90 9.58 -11.07
C ALA A 379 16.56 10.91 -11.48
N PRO A 380 16.19 11.52 -12.63
CA PRO A 380 16.66 12.83 -13.03
C PRO A 380 16.67 13.86 -11.88
N ALA A 381 17.71 14.70 -11.82
CA ALA A 381 17.84 15.73 -10.79
C ALA A 381 16.87 16.92 -10.98
N VAL A 382 16.14 16.95 -12.11
CA VAL A 382 15.12 17.96 -12.44
C VAL A 382 13.75 17.30 -12.44
N GLY A 383 12.77 17.94 -11.79
CA GLY A 383 11.39 17.46 -11.78
C GLY A 383 10.74 17.52 -13.17
N GLY A 384 9.91 16.53 -13.49
CA GLY A 384 9.29 16.38 -14.81
C GLY A 384 8.82 14.95 -15.09
N THR A 385 8.14 14.75 -16.22
CA THR A 385 7.72 13.42 -16.68
C THR A 385 8.66 12.93 -17.78
N PHE A 386 9.22 11.73 -17.61
CA PHE A 386 10.21 11.13 -18.50
C PHE A 386 9.73 9.75 -18.96
N SER A 387 9.88 9.43 -20.25
CA SER A 387 9.65 8.08 -20.77
C SER A 387 10.77 7.14 -20.32
N VAL A 388 10.42 5.94 -19.85
CA VAL A 388 11.39 4.86 -19.63
C VAL A 388 11.45 4.04 -20.93
N ASN A 389 12.63 3.97 -21.51
CA ASN A 389 12.87 3.54 -22.89
C ASN A 389 13.84 2.36 -22.93
N LEU A 390 13.62 1.41 -23.82
CA LEU A 390 14.48 0.24 -24.02
C LEU A 390 14.85 0.09 -25.50
N VAL A 391 16.11 -0.25 -25.78
CA VAL A 391 16.61 -0.58 -27.12
C VAL A 391 17.64 -1.70 -27.03
N VAL A 392 17.85 -2.43 -28.13
CA VAL A 392 18.89 -3.47 -28.18
C VAL A 392 20.13 -2.91 -28.86
N ALA A 393 21.28 -3.10 -28.21
CA ALA A 393 22.59 -2.87 -28.80
C ALA A 393 23.17 -4.18 -29.37
N ALA A 394 23.92 -4.03 -30.47
CA ALA A 394 24.65 -5.10 -31.15
C ALA A 394 26.17 -4.94 -30.98
N GLU A 395 26.59 -4.35 -29.85
CA GLU A 395 27.99 -4.10 -29.49
C GLU A 395 28.32 -4.79 -28.16
N ASP A 396 29.56 -5.21 -28.00
CA ASP A 396 29.98 -6.12 -26.92
C ASP A 396 30.30 -5.44 -25.58
N ASP A 397 30.18 -4.12 -25.47
CA ASP A 397 30.72 -3.34 -24.35
C ASP A 397 29.74 -2.29 -23.79
N CYS A 398 29.14 -2.59 -22.64
CA CYS A 398 28.25 -1.69 -21.90
C CYS A 398 28.91 -0.36 -21.49
N THR A 399 30.25 -0.22 -21.55
CA THR A 399 30.95 1.05 -21.27
C THR A 399 30.89 2.05 -22.43
N LEU A 400 30.66 1.59 -23.67
CA LEU A 400 30.44 2.46 -24.84
C LEU A 400 28.97 2.85 -25.00
N ALA A 401 28.04 1.94 -24.64
CA ALA A 401 26.60 2.10 -24.84
C ALA A 401 26.02 3.41 -24.24
N THR A 402 26.54 3.88 -23.10
CA THR A 402 26.05 5.12 -22.45
C THR A 402 26.62 6.42 -23.05
N ALA A 403 27.64 6.34 -23.91
CA ALA A 403 28.31 7.51 -24.48
C ALA A 403 27.87 7.87 -25.91
N GLY A 404 27.25 6.93 -26.65
CA GLY A 404 26.96 7.08 -28.09
C GLY A 404 25.50 7.00 -28.53
N TYR A 405 24.58 6.44 -27.73
CA TYR A 405 23.27 5.97 -28.22
C TYR A 405 22.20 7.05 -28.51
N ALA A 406 22.55 8.34 -28.45
CA ALA A 406 21.61 9.46 -28.67
C ALA A 406 21.06 9.58 -30.11
N GLU A 407 21.72 8.97 -31.10
CA GLU A 407 21.30 9.03 -32.52
C GLU A 407 20.53 7.79 -33.01
N ALA A 408 20.42 6.73 -32.19
CA ALA A 408 19.74 5.48 -32.56
C ALA A 408 18.22 5.55 -32.35
N LYS A 409 17.44 5.16 -33.37
CA LYS A 409 15.99 4.92 -33.28
C LYS A 409 15.58 3.68 -34.10
N PRO A 410 14.48 3.00 -33.74
CA PRO A 410 13.53 3.35 -32.68
C PRO A 410 13.90 2.78 -31.30
N TRP A 411 13.65 3.58 -30.25
CA TRP A 411 13.52 3.07 -28.87
C TRP A 411 12.09 2.58 -28.65
N THR A 412 11.94 1.51 -27.88
CA THR A 412 10.64 1.04 -27.37
C THR A 412 10.34 1.72 -26.04
N VAL A 413 9.22 2.43 -25.93
CA VAL A 413 8.76 2.99 -24.65
C VAL A 413 8.17 1.85 -23.81
N ILE A 414 8.75 1.60 -22.63
CA ILE A 414 8.32 0.52 -21.72
C ILE A 414 7.65 1.05 -20.44
N GLY A 415 7.79 2.34 -20.13
CA GLY A 415 7.18 2.93 -18.94
C GLY A 415 7.27 4.46 -18.87
N THR A 416 6.85 5.04 -17.75
CA THR A 416 6.87 6.50 -17.51
C THR A 416 7.24 6.84 -16.06
N LEU A 417 8.28 7.64 -15.88
CA LEU A 417 8.76 8.10 -14.58
C LEU A 417 8.34 9.56 -14.34
N HIS A 418 7.54 9.81 -13.31
CA HIS A 418 7.14 11.16 -12.92
C HIS A 418 8.00 11.63 -11.73
N VAL A 419 9.02 12.42 -12.03
CA VAL A 419 9.94 12.98 -11.04
C VAL A 419 9.31 14.21 -10.39
N VAL A 420 8.96 14.10 -9.11
CA VAL A 420 8.59 15.24 -8.28
C VAL A 420 9.87 15.99 -7.92
N GLY A 421 9.91 17.30 -8.20
CA GLY A 421 11.07 18.14 -7.90
C GLY A 421 11.36 18.13 -6.40
N GLY A 422 12.58 17.73 -6.01
CA GLY A 422 12.99 17.72 -4.61
C GLY A 422 13.07 19.14 -4.06
N CYS A 423 12.53 19.36 -2.86
CA CYS A 423 12.73 20.63 -2.14
C CYS A 423 14.22 20.75 -1.76
N GLN A 424 14.89 21.79 -2.23
CA GLN A 424 16.28 22.07 -1.86
C GLN A 424 16.29 22.93 -0.59
N PRO A 425 16.83 22.45 0.54
CA PRO A 425 16.86 23.23 1.78
C PRO A 425 17.59 24.56 1.58
N ALA A 426 16.97 25.65 2.04
CA ALA A 426 17.63 26.94 2.10
C ALA A 426 18.84 26.88 3.06
N THR A 427 19.80 27.79 2.89
CA THR A 427 20.89 28.00 3.86
C THR A 427 20.72 29.36 4.54
N CYS A 428 21.43 29.58 5.64
CA CYS A 428 21.44 30.88 6.32
C CYS A 428 21.86 32.02 5.37
N ASP A 429 22.83 31.79 4.48
CA ASP A 429 23.25 32.77 3.46
C ASP A 429 22.14 33.06 2.44
N VAL A 430 21.39 32.04 2.01
CA VAL A 430 20.26 32.18 1.06
C VAL A 430 19.06 32.89 1.69
N LEU A 431 18.90 32.80 3.02
CA LEU A 431 17.89 33.54 3.79
C LEU A 431 18.39 34.90 4.33
N GLU A 432 19.63 35.30 4.01
CA GLU A 432 20.35 36.45 4.60
C GLU A 432 20.37 36.49 6.16
N ALA A 433 20.21 35.33 6.79
CA ALA A 433 20.08 35.16 8.24
C ALA A 433 21.44 35.07 8.96
N GLN A 434 21.60 35.89 10.00
CA GLN A 434 22.83 36.11 10.77
C GLN A 434 22.77 35.56 12.21
N CYS A 435 21.57 35.25 12.71
CA CYS A 435 21.33 34.58 13.97
C CYS A 435 19.94 33.91 14.00
N GLY A 436 19.72 33.03 14.97
CA GLY A 436 18.41 32.41 15.24
C GLY A 436 18.21 31.00 14.69
N TYR A 437 17.03 30.44 14.97
CA TYR A 437 16.58 29.13 14.52
C TYR A 437 15.43 29.33 13.52
N LEU A 438 15.62 28.95 12.26
CA LEU A 438 14.67 29.20 11.16
C LEU A 438 14.30 27.89 10.45
N GLY A 439 13.14 27.83 9.81
CA GLY A 439 12.78 26.70 8.93
C GLY A 439 13.56 26.76 7.61
N ASP A 440 13.96 25.61 7.08
CA ASP A 440 14.74 25.51 5.83
C ASP A 440 13.87 25.56 4.54
N GLY A 441 12.55 25.68 4.68
CA GLY A 441 11.57 25.63 3.59
C GLY A 441 11.13 24.22 3.18
N CYS A 442 11.81 23.17 3.66
CA CYS A 442 11.63 21.77 3.29
C CYS A 442 11.25 20.85 4.46
N GLY A 443 11.16 21.40 5.68
CA GLY A 443 10.72 20.70 6.91
C GLY A 443 11.84 20.50 7.94
N GLY A 444 13.09 20.77 7.56
CA GLY A 444 14.22 20.88 8.48
C GLY A 444 14.32 22.27 9.11
N HIS A 445 15.35 22.45 9.94
CA HIS A 445 15.61 23.70 10.66
C HIS A 445 17.09 24.07 10.59
N LEU A 446 17.36 25.36 10.38
CA LEU A 446 18.67 25.98 10.30
C LEU A 446 18.99 26.69 11.62
N SER A 447 20.23 26.56 12.09
CA SER A 447 20.76 27.31 13.24
C SER A 447 21.79 28.32 12.75
N CYS A 448 21.36 29.57 12.57
CA CYS A 448 22.14 30.62 11.91
C CYS A 448 23.03 31.42 12.88
N GLY A 449 23.24 30.93 14.10
CA GLY A 449 24.15 31.54 15.09
C GLY A 449 23.46 32.47 16.09
N ILE A 450 24.27 33.29 16.78
CA ILE A 450 23.82 34.28 17.78
C ILE A 450 24.41 35.66 17.49
N CYS A 451 23.59 36.69 17.72
CA CYS A 451 23.90 38.05 17.32
C CYS A 451 24.98 38.68 18.22
N PRO A 452 26.05 39.31 17.68
CA PRO A 452 27.15 39.83 18.49
C PRO A 452 26.80 41.13 19.23
N GLY A 453 27.52 41.41 20.33
CA GLY A 453 27.55 42.75 20.93
C GLY A 453 26.30 43.20 21.69
N GLY A 454 25.48 42.27 22.19
CA GLY A 454 24.24 42.59 22.93
C GLY A 454 23.06 42.97 22.03
N GLN A 455 23.18 42.72 20.72
CA GLN A 455 22.08 42.81 19.77
C GLN A 455 21.09 41.66 19.96
N VAL A 456 19.84 41.87 19.56
CA VAL A 456 18.78 40.84 19.61
C VAL A 456 18.55 40.21 18.24
N CYS A 457 18.13 38.95 18.24
CA CYS A 457 17.71 38.23 17.03
C CYS A 457 16.26 38.60 16.72
N HIS A 458 16.02 39.18 15.55
CA HIS A 458 14.66 39.42 15.07
C HIS A 458 14.12 38.19 14.32
N GLN A 459 12.80 38.14 14.08
CA GLN A 459 12.15 36.99 13.40
C GLN A 459 12.63 36.77 11.96
N SER A 460 13.23 37.77 11.33
CA SER A 460 13.90 37.66 10.02
C SER A 460 15.33 37.10 10.10
N GLY A 461 15.80 36.64 11.27
CA GLY A 461 17.13 36.10 11.47
C GLY A 461 18.27 37.13 11.46
N ILE A 462 17.99 38.44 11.46
CA ILE A 462 19.01 39.50 11.38
C ILE A 462 19.24 40.15 12.76
N CYS A 463 20.49 40.57 13.02
CA CYS A 463 20.93 41.19 14.26
C CYS A 463 20.45 42.65 14.37
N GLY A 464 19.87 43.06 15.50
CA GLY A 464 19.40 44.45 15.69
C GLY A 464 19.66 45.09 17.06
N SER A 465 19.64 46.43 17.07
CA SER A 465 19.69 47.27 18.28
C SER A 465 18.27 47.56 18.77
N PRO A 466 17.99 47.56 20.10
CA PRO A 466 16.62 47.48 20.61
C PRO A 466 15.74 48.71 20.34
N ASP A 467 16.30 49.91 20.23
CA ASP A 467 15.53 51.16 20.16
C ASP A 467 15.89 52.03 18.96
N CYS A 468 14.86 52.50 18.24
CA CYS A 468 14.90 53.37 17.07
C CYS A 468 15.75 52.88 15.88
N GLN A 469 15.09 52.37 14.82
CA GLN A 469 15.07 53.03 13.49
C GLN A 469 14.02 52.41 12.56
N ASN A 470 12.91 53.12 12.38
CA ASN A 470 12.29 53.36 11.05
C ASN A 470 11.29 54.51 11.19
N GLY A 471 11.26 55.42 10.23
CA GLY A 471 10.25 56.48 10.18
C GLY A 471 8.92 55.88 9.73
N LEU A 472 8.08 55.46 10.68
CA LEU A 472 6.86 54.73 10.38
C LEU A 472 5.79 55.68 9.82
N PHE A 473 5.79 55.84 8.50
CA PHE A 473 4.62 56.34 7.76
C PHE A 473 3.60 55.20 7.69
N THR A 474 2.44 55.40 8.29
CA THR A 474 1.38 54.38 8.31
C THR A 474 0.17 54.90 7.55
N VAL A 475 -0.16 54.25 6.43
CA VAL A 475 -1.47 54.39 5.81
C VAL A 475 -2.48 53.68 6.72
N LEU A 476 -3.16 54.46 7.56
CA LEU A 476 -4.12 53.94 8.55
C LEU A 476 -5.32 53.28 7.88
N GLN A 477 -5.76 53.84 6.75
CA GLN A 477 -6.81 53.28 5.91
C GLN A 477 -6.71 53.87 4.49
N ALA A 478 -6.80 53.05 3.46
CA ALA A 478 -7.03 53.50 2.10
C ALA A 478 -8.11 52.65 1.44
N GLN A 479 -8.95 53.27 0.62
CA GLN A 479 -10.04 52.61 -0.08
C GLN A 479 -10.08 53.04 -1.55
N ILE A 480 -10.34 52.06 -2.41
CA ILE A 480 -10.61 52.24 -3.83
C ILE A 480 -12.12 52.12 -3.99
N GLY A 481 -12.77 53.18 -4.44
CA GLY A 481 -14.23 53.31 -4.34
C GLY A 481 -14.73 53.53 -2.89
N GLY A 482 -16.05 53.44 -2.73
CA GLY A 482 -16.70 53.52 -1.41
C GLY A 482 -16.53 52.22 -0.60
N PRO A 483 -16.88 52.22 0.70
CA PRO A 483 -16.70 51.06 1.56
C PRO A 483 -17.57 49.87 1.10
N GLY A 484 -16.93 48.88 0.46
CA GLY A 484 -17.52 47.56 0.18
C GLY A 484 -17.53 47.09 -1.28
N THR A 485 -16.86 47.76 -2.23
CA THR A 485 -16.86 47.34 -3.65
C THR A 485 -15.46 47.26 -4.25
N SER A 486 -15.10 46.11 -4.83
CA SER A 486 -14.13 46.10 -5.94
C SER A 486 -14.73 46.86 -7.12
N THR A 487 -13.98 47.82 -7.67
CA THR A 487 -14.43 48.60 -8.83
C THR A 487 -13.77 48.06 -10.09
N GLY A 488 -14.52 47.23 -10.84
CA GLY A 488 -14.15 46.87 -12.20
C GLY A 488 -14.13 48.14 -13.06
N ALA A 489 -12.94 48.57 -13.45
CA ALA A 489 -12.73 49.72 -14.33
C ALA A 489 -12.49 49.22 -15.77
N PRO A 490 -13.12 49.82 -16.79
CA PRO A 490 -12.68 49.57 -18.16
C PRO A 490 -11.26 50.12 -18.36
N PRO A 491 -10.49 49.62 -19.35
CA PRO A 491 -9.21 50.21 -19.76
C PRO A 491 -9.31 51.73 -19.93
N GLY A 492 -8.43 52.50 -19.28
CA GLY A 492 -8.46 53.96 -19.27
C GLY A 492 -9.58 54.61 -18.44
N GLY A 493 -10.33 53.85 -17.64
CA GLY A 493 -11.41 54.36 -16.77
C GLY A 493 -10.88 55.08 -15.52
N GLN A 494 -11.60 56.08 -15.02
CA GLN A 494 -11.20 56.82 -13.82
C GLN A 494 -11.58 56.10 -12.52
N VAL A 495 -10.57 55.77 -11.71
CA VAL A 495 -10.66 55.07 -10.43
C VAL A 495 -10.59 56.07 -9.27
N PRO A 496 -11.65 56.22 -8.45
CA PRO A 496 -11.61 57.05 -7.25
C PRO A 496 -10.82 56.35 -6.13
N VAL A 497 -9.79 57.02 -5.62
CA VAL A 497 -8.94 56.55 -4.51
C VAL A 497 -9.01 57.57 -3.37
N ALA A 498 -9.24 57.10 -2.15
CA ALA A 498 -9.18 57.90 -0.93
C ALA A 498 -8.22 57.25 0.08
N ALA A 499 -7.34 58.04 0.69
CA ALA A 499 -6.35 57.57 1.65
C ALA A 499 -6.33 58.44 2.92
N VAL A 500 -6.18 57.78 4.07
CA VAL A 500 -6.00 58.35 5.41
C VAL A 500 -4.66 57.84 5.94
N PHE A 501 -3.80 58.75 6.37
CA PHE A 501 -2.42 58.44 6.74
C PHE A 501 -2.04 59.12 8.06
N GLU A 502 -1.01 58.56 8.71
CA GLU A 502 -0.28 59.19 9.79
C GLU A 502 1.22 59.22 9.46
N ALA A 503 1.83 60.40 9.56
CA ALA A 503 3.23 60.64 9.25
C ALA A 503 3.97 61.16 10.50
N GLY A 504 4.94 60.39 10.99
CA GLY A 504 5.91 60.83 12.01
C GLY A 504 7.21 61.33 11.38
N GLY A 505 7.77 62.42 11.90
CA GLY A 505 9.02 62.99 11.39
C GLY A 505 10.24 62.08 11.60
N GLY A 506 10.70 61.39 10.55
CA GLY A 506 11.94 60.62 10.58
C GLY A 506 13.19 61.51 10.56
N ALA A 507 14.25 61.12 11.27
CA ALA A 507 15.49 61.89 11.44
C ALA A 507 16.36 62.08 10.16
N GLY A 508 15.82 61.83 8.97
CA GLY A 508 16.48 61.99 7.67
C GLY A 508 15.95 63.13 6.80
N CYS A 509 14.75 63.66 7.06
CA CYS A 509 14.14 64.70 6.23
C CYS A 509 14.41 66.09 6.85
N GLY A 510 15.32 66.85 6.26
CA GLY A 510 15.98 68.03 6.85
C GLY A 510 15.15 69.31 6.97
N GLY A 511 13.87 69.20 7.37
CA GLY A 511 12.89 70.29 7.31
C GLY A 511 12.22 70.44 5.94
N GLY A 512 12.39 69.44 5.07
CA GLY A 512 11.71 69.35 3.77
C GLY A 512 10.19 69.15 3.89
N VAL A 513 9.50 69.46 2.79
CA VAL A 513 8.08 69.18 2.61
C VAL A 513 7.91 67.71 2.21
N ILE A 514 6.96 67.01 2.81
CA ILE A 514 6.66 65.62 2.44
C ILE A 514 5.58 65.61 1.36
N GLN A 515 5.83 64.89 0.27
CA GLN A 515 4.83 64.59 -0.76
C GLN A 515 4.41 63.12 -0.69
N LEU A 516 3.13 62.85 -0.97
CA LEU A 516 2.56 61.51 -1.13
C LEU A 516 2.19 61.28 -2.59
N VAL A 517 2.68 60.19 -3.15
CA VAL A 517 2.47 59.76 -4.54
C VAL A 517 1.62 58.48 -4.53
N LEU A 518 0.54 58.45 -5.31
CA LEU A 518 -0.34 57.29 -5.52
C LEU A 518 -0.39 56.93 -7.01
N GLY A 519 -0.10 55.68 -7.38
CA GLY A 519 -0.15 55.25 -8.79
C GLY A 519 0.19 53.78 -9.03
N PHE A 520 0.08 53.39 -10.30
CA PHE A 520 0.51 52.08 -10.80
C PHE A 520 1.96 52.16 -11.34
N PRO A 521 2.74 51.06 -11.33
CA PRO A 521 4.10 51.06 -11.87
C PRO A 521 4.12 51.45 -13.36
N GLY A 522 4.92 52.46 -13.70
CA GLY A 522 5.11 52.92 -15.09
C GLY A 522 4.09 53.94 -15.62
N GLU A 523 3.03 54.28 -14.87
CA GLU A 523 1.96 55.19 -15.30
C GLU A 523 1.91 56.52 -14.52
N ALA A 524 0.98 57.41 -14.88
CA ALA A 524 0.88 58.75 -14.33
C ALA A 524 0.29 58.75 -12.90
N ALA A 525 1.13 59.01 -11.90
CA ALA A 525 0.74 59.03 -10.50
C ALA A 525 0.12 60.37 -10.04
N ALA A 526 -0.86 60.30 -9.13
CA ALA A 526 -1.40 61.45 -8.42
C ALA A 526 -0.46 61.85 -7.26
N CYS A 527 -0.13 63.14 -7.14
CA CYS A 527 0.83 63.65 -6.16
C CYS A 527 0.18 64.71 -5.26
N PHE A 528 0.39 64.59 -3.94
CA PHE A 528 -0.16 65.47 -2.91
C PHE A 528 0.95 66.06 -2.04
N ASP A 529 0.95 67.37 -1.85
CA ASP A 529 1.78 68.07 -0.86
C ASP A 529 1.14 67.94 0.53
N LEU A 530 1.89 67.40 1.50
CA LEU A 530 1.44 67.21 2.89
C LEU A 530 2.02 68.27 3.86
N GLY A 531 2.78 69.24 3.35
CA GLY A 531 3.47 70.25 4.13
C GLY A 531 4.76 69.78 4.82
N ALA A 532 5.32 70.66 5.65
CA ALA A 532 6.51 70.40 6.46
C ALA A 532 6.11 69.98 7.88
N LEU A 533 6.70 68.89 8.39
CA LEU A 533 6.39 68.36 9.72
C LEU A 533 7.12 69.13 10.85
N PRO A 534 6.53 69.20 12.05
CA PRO A 534 7.26 69.56 13.27
C PRO A 534 8.31 68.48 13.64
N VAL A 535 9.34 68.90 14.38
CA VAL A 535 10.41 68.01 14.88
C VAL A 535 9.85 66.97 15.87
N CYS A 536 10.49 65.81 15.97
CA CYS A 536 10.13 64.73 16.90
C CYS A 536 9.75 65.23 18.32
N PRO A 537 8.72 64.66 18.97
CA PRO A 537 8.09 63.37 18.66
C PRO A 537 6.65 63.48 18.11
N GLN A 538 6.32 64.54 17.36
CA GLN A 538 4.95 64.73 16.86
C GLN A 538 4.70 64.06 15.50
N SER A 539 3.48 63.53 15.34
CA SER A 539 2.93 63.03 14.07
C SER A 539 1.86 63.98 13.52
N VAL A 540 1.56 63.85 12.22
CA VAL A 540 0.44 64.52 11.55
C VAL A 540 -0.43 63.46 10.89
N GLN A 541 -1.73 63.49 11.21
CA GLN A 541 -2.76 62.72 10.52
C GLN A 541 -3.42 63.57 9.44
N GLY A 542 -3.77 62.97 8.30
CA GLY A 542 -4.45 63.65 7.20
C GLY A 542 -5.18 62.69 6.28
N SER A 543 -5.96 63.24 5.36
CA SER A 543 -6.64 62.48 4.31
C SER A 543 -6.61 63.19 2.97
N VAL A 544 -6.54 62.41 1.90
CA VAL A 544 -6.48 62.86 0.50
C VAL A 544 -7.39 62.01 -0.38
N GLY A 545 -7.81 62.54 -1.52
CA GLY A 545 -8.58 61.82 -2.53
C GLY A 545 -8.27 62.30 -3.94
N ALA A 546 -8.17 61.36 -4.88
CA ALA A 546 -7.93 61.60 -6.29
C ALA A 546 -8.77 60.67 -7.16
N PHE A 547 -8.83 60.99 -8.45
CA PHE A 547 -9.13 60.02 -9.50
C PHE A 547 -7.80 59.70 -10.21
N ILE A 548 -7.52 58.43 -10.41
CA ILE A 548 -6.37 57.90 -11.15
C ILE A 548 -6.92 57.15 -12.36
N GLU A 549 -6.29 57.25 -13.53
CA GLU A 549 -6.73 56.49 -14.70
C GLU A 549 -6.26 55.02 -14.58
N ALA A 550 -7.12 54.07 -14.97
CA ALA A 550 -6.83 52.64 -14.91
C ALA A 550 -5.96 52.20 -16.10
N PRO A 551 -5.02 51.27 -15.92
CA PRO A 551 -4.14 50.80 -16.99
C PRO A 551 -4.90 50.31 -18.23
N GLU A 552 -4.32 50.47 -19.42
CA GLU A 552 -4.93 49.96 -20.66
C GLU A 552 -4.90 48.41 -20.75
N LEU A 553 -4.05 47.76 -19.94
CA LEU A 553 -3.89 46.31 -19.93
C LEU A 553 -4.94 45.63 -19.04
N VAL A 554 -5.62 44.62 -19.58
CA VAL A 554 -6.60 43.79 -18.87
C VAL A 554 -5.90 42.88 -17.86
N GLY A 555 -6.35 42.84 -16.61
CA GLY A 555 -5.75 42.05 -15.53
C GLY A 555 -5.93 42.67 -14.14
N GLU A 556 -5.35 42.05 -13.11
CA GLU A 556 -5.23 42.65 -11.78
C GLU A 556 -3.97 43.50 -11.68
N HIS A 557 -4.14 44.77 -11.29
CA HIS A 557 -3.04 45.72 -11.10
C HIS A 557 -2.95 46.16 -9.64
N VAL A 558 -1.73 46.26 -9.13
CA VAL A 558 -1.47 46.65 -7.74
C VAL A 558 -1.25 48.17 -7.66
N LEU A 559 -2.07 48.85 -6.85
CA LEU A 559 -1.92 50.28 -6.57
C LEU A 559 -0.93 50.48 -5.41
N PHE A 560 0.03 51.39 -5.57
CA PHE A 560 1.06 51.70 -4.57
C PHE A 560 0.97 53.13 -4.04
N ALA A 561 1.42 53.30 -2.79
CA ALA A 561 1.65 54.58 -2.14
C ALA A 561 3.14 54.72 -1.77
N GLN A 562 3.73 55.87 -2.07
CA GLN A 562 5.12 56.22 -1.75
C GLN A 562 5.22 57.65 -1.25
N THR A 563 6.08 57.92 -0.28
CA THR A 563 6.38 59.28 0.19
C THR A 563 7.76 59.76 -0.28
N LEU A 564 7.86 61.03 -0.65
CA LEU A 564 9.11 61.70 -1.04
C LEU A 564 9.40 62.84 -0.04
N CYS A 565 10.66 62.97 0.40
CA CYS A 565 11.09 64.01 1.36
C CYS A 565 11.83 65.20 0.73
N GLU A 566 12.19 65.14 -0.55
CA GLU A 566 12.78 66.25 -1.31
C GLU A 566 12.57 66.00 -2.82
N GLY A 567 11.81 66.88 -3.49
CA GLY A 567 11.52 66.77 -4.93
C GLY A 567 10.29 67.57 -5.36
N ASP A 568 10.18 67.87 -6.65
CA ASP A 568 8.94 68.38 -7.27
C ASP A 568 8.15 67.22 -7.86
N CYS A 569 6.82 67.18 -7.63
CA CYS A 569 5.90 66.19 -8.19
C CYS A 569 6.06 65.95 -9.71
N ALA A 570 6.55 66.94 -10.45
CA ALA A 570 6.79 66.87 -11.89
C ALA A 570 7.78 65.78 -12.35
N GLY A 571 8.57 65.20 -11.44
CA GLY A 571 9.45 64.06 -11.74
C GLY A 571 8.89 62.67 -11.35
N ALA A 572 7.78 62.60 -10.61
CA ALA A 572 7.40 61.38 -9.89
C ALA A 572 7.07 60.18 -10.80
N SER A 573 6.46 60.40 -11.96
CA SER A 573 6.12 59.31 -12.89
C SER A 573 7.32 58.63 -13.55
N ALA A 574 8.52 59.23 -13.48
CA ALA A 574 9.77 58.62 -13.95
C ALA A 574 10.58 57.95 -12.81
N ALA A 575 10.17 58.11 -11.54
CA ALA A 575 10.95 57.70 -10.38
C ALA A 575 10.75 56.24 -9.95
N PHE A 576 9.71 55.56 -10.47
CA PHE A 576 9.33 54.22 -10.00
C PHE A 576 10.30 53.09 -10.41
N GLU A 577 11.12 53.29 -11.46
CA GLU A 577 12.01 52.25 -11.98
C GLU A 577 13.52 52.48 -11.73
N GLN A 578 13.97 53.64 -11.25
CA GLN A 578 15.41 53.94 -11.17
C GLN A 578 15.91 54.52 -9.82
N THR A 579 16.59 53.64 -9.08
CA THR A 579 17.73 53.92 -8.18
C THR A 579 17.51 54.70 -6.88
N GLY A 580 17.78 54.03 -5.75
CA GLY A 580 18.70 54.58 -4.74
C GLY A 580 18.13 55.23 -3.47
N TRP A 581 16.81 55.44 -3.35
CA TRP A 581 16.22 56.15 -2.19
C TRP A 581 15.56 55.20 -1.18
N LYS A 582 15.79 55.44 0.12
CA LYS A 582 15.21 54.65 1.24
C LYS A 582 13.75 55.05 1.50
N THR A 583 12.83 54.60 0.66
CA THR A 583 11.37 54.84 0.83
C THR A 583 10.60 53.54 0.78
N VAL A 584 9.75 53.27 1.77
CA VAL A 584 8.85 52.11 1.77
C VAL A 584 7.67 52.40 0.83
N ALA A 585 7.56 51.65 -0.26
CA ALA A 585 6.33 51.59 -1.04
C ALA A 585 5.33 50.65 -0.32
N VAL A 586 4.11 51.11 -0.10
CA VAL A 586 3.05 50.32 0.55
C VAL A 586 2.00 49.96 -0.49
N GLN A 587 1.64 48.67 -0.58
CA GLN A 587 0.52 48.20 -1.39
C GLN A 587 -0.80 48.71 -0.79
N VAL A 588 -1.60 49.39 -1.61
CA VAL A 588 -2.83 50.11 -1.20
C VAL A 588 -4.08 49.29 -1.51
N GLY A 589 -4.03 48.48 -2.57
CA GLY A 589 -5.11 47.60 -3.01
C GLY A 589 -4.83 47.02 -4.40
N THR A 590 -5.75 46.20 -4.90
CA THR A 590 -5.78 45.72 -6.28
C THR A 590 -6.93 46.35 -7.06
N VAL A 591 -6.72 46.55 -8.36
CA VAL A 591 -7.75 46.99 -9.32
C VAL A 591 -7.80 45.98 -10.46
N THR A 592 -8.96 45.34 -10.63
CA THR A 592 -9.20 44.42 -11.73
C THR A 592 -9.73 45.21 -12.93
N VAL A 593 -8.92 45.31 -13.98
CA VAL A 593 -9.31 45.88 -15.28
C VAL A 593 -9.91 44.75 -16.12
N GLU A 594 -11.23 44.71 -16.24
CA GLU A 594 -11.93 43.68 -17.00
C GLU A 594 -12.11 44.09 -18.48
N ALA A 595 -11.95 43.12 -19.39
CA ALA A 595 -12.26 43.32 -20.80
C ALA A 595 -13.77 43.50 -20.99
N SER A 596 -14.18 44.48 -21.80
CA SER A 596 -15.59 44.67 -22.17
C SER A 596 -16.10 43.46 -22.95
N CYS A 597 -16.76 42.53 -22.25
CA CYS A 597 -17.08 41.21 -22.79
C CYS A 597 -18.11 41.29 -23.92
N LEU A 598 -17.80 40.64 -25.05
CA LEU A 598 -18.68 40.56 -26.21
C LEU A 598 -19.46 39.23 -26.16
N PRO A 599 -20.79 39.26 -25.94
CA PRO A 599 -21.56 38.03 -25.70
C PRO A 599 -21.54 37.10 -26.91
N THR A 600 -21.23 35.83 -26.64
CA THR A 600 -21.19 34.78 -27.65
C THR A 600 -22.62 34.34 -28.02
N GLY A 601 -22.84 33.86 -29.24
CA GLY A 601 -24.15 33.33 -29.67
C GLY A 601 -24.23 31.80 -29.66
N CYS A 602 -25.42 31.23 -29.52
CA CYS A 602 -25.67 29.78 -29.47
C CYS A 602 -24.95 28.98 -30.56
N ALA A 603 -24.97 29.47 -31.81
CA ALA A 603 -24.30 28.84 -32.94
C ALA A 603 -22.76 28.80 -32.82
N ALA A 604 -22.16 29.78 -32.13
CA ALA A 604 -20.72 29.80 -31.84
C ALA A 604 -20.35 28.92 -30.63
N LEU A 605 -21.29 28.67 -29.71
CA LEU A 605 -21.17 27.66 -28.65
C LEU A 605 -21.52 26.23 -29.11
N GLY A 606 -21.97 26.05 -30.36
CA GLY A 606 -22.42 24.76 -30.90
C GLY A 606 -23.75 24.24 -30.31
N LYS A 607 -24.55 25.12 -29.70
CA LYS A 607 -25.79 24.78 -28.97
C LYS A 607 -27.04 24.99 -29.83
N GLU A 608 -27.91 23.99 -29.84
CA GLU A 608 -29.17 23.92 -30.62
C GLU A 608 -30.43 24.01 -29.75
N CYS A 609 -30.26 23.95 -28.42
CA CYS A 609 -31.36 23.96 -27.45
C CYS A 609 -30.87 24.33 -26.05
N GLY A 610 -31.79 24.69 -25.16
CA GLY A 610 -31.54 24.89 -23.73
C GLY A 610 -30.85 26.20 -23.37
N ASP A 611 -30.58 26.39 -22.08
CA ASP A 611 -30.09 27.65 -21.51
C ASP A 611 -28.58 27.58 -21.22
N TRP A 612 -27.81 28.53 -21.75
CA TRP A 612 -26.33 28.52 -21.70
C TRP A 612 -25.77 29.89 -21.35
N GLY A 613 -24.65 29.95 -20.62
CA GLY A 613 -23.94 31.21 -20.39
C GLY A 613 -23.38 31.78 -21.71
N ASP A 614 -23.51 33.10 -21.91
CA ASP A 614 -23.01 33.81 -23.10
C ASP A 614 -21.49 34.09 -23.09
N GLY A 615 -20.79 33.67 -22.03
CA GLY A 615 -19.39 33.98 -21.74
C GLY A 615 -19.18 35.29 -20.97
N CYS A 616 -20.24 36.08 -20.76
CA CYS A 616 -20.23 37.43 -20.20
C CYS A 616 -21.19 37.61 -18.99
N GLY A 617 -21.74 36.51 -18.46
CA GLY A 617 -22.68 36.51 -17.33
C GLY A 617 -24.16 36.62 -17.71
N GLY A 618 -24.49 36.73 -19.00
CA GLY A 618 -25.84 36.59 -19.52
C GLY A 618 -26.21 35.14 -19.82
N ILE A 619 -27.52 34.89 -20.05
CA ILE A 619 -28.05 33.58 -20.43
C ILE A 619 -28.61 33.65 -21.85
N LEU A 620 -28.15 32.73 -22.69
CA LEU A 620 -28.66 32.46 -24.03
C LEU A 620 -29.73 31.38 -23.96
N HIS A 621 -30.93 31.69 -24.42
CA HIS A 621 -31.99 30.71 -24.62
C HIS A 621 -31.89 30.12 -26.02
N CYS A 622 -31.17 29.00 -26.17
CA CYS A 622 -30.81 28.42 -27.47
C CYS A 622 -31.90 27.60 -28.16
N GLY A 623 -33.15 27.68 -27.67
CA GLY A 623 -34.33 27.09 -28.30
C GLY A 623 -34.86 25.84 -27.61
N LEU A 624 -35.98 25.34 -28.14
CA LEU A 624 -36.62 24.10 -27.73
C LEU A 624 -36.51 23.07 -28.85
N CYS A 625 -36.35 21.80 -28.48
CA CYS A 625 -36.27 20.71 -29.43
C CYS A 625 -37.62 20.37 -30.09
N PRO A 626 -37.62 19.85 -31.33
CA PRO A 626 -38.83 19.32 -31.98
C PRO A 626 -39.53 18.21 -31.17
N GLU A 627 -40.83 18.04 -31.39
CA GLU A 627 -41.62 16.97 -30.76
C GLU A 627 -40.94 15.60 -30.96
N GLY A 628 -40.78 14.84 -29.87
CA GLY A 628 -40.07 13.55 -29.86
C GLY A 628 -38.55 13.63 -29.63
N THR A 629 -37.98 14.82 -29.44
CA THR A 629 -36.55 14.99 -29.07
C THR A 629 -36.39 15.83 -27.80
N ALA A 630 -35.34 15.56 -27.03
CA ALA A 630 -35.00 16.25 -25.80
C ALA A 630 -33.64 16.93 -25.89
N CYS A 631 -33.44 18.00 -25.11
CA CYS A 631 -32.16 18.70 -25.07
C CYS A 631 -31.19 17.98 -24.13
N THR A 632 -30.06 17.52 -24.67
CA THR A 632 -29.03 16.84 -23.88
C THR A 632 -28.20 17.80 -23.04
N GLY A 633 -27.46 17.29 -22.06
CA GLY A 633 -26.46 18.06 -21.29
C GLY A 633 -25.31 18.64 -22.13
N GLN A 634 -25.25 18.35 -23.45
CA GLN A 634 -24.34 18.99 -24.39
C GLN A 634 -25.01 20.11 -25.22
N GLY A 635 -26.33 20.29 -25.11
CA GLY A 635 -27.10 21.30 -25.85
C GLY A 635 -27.41 20.90 -27.29
N LYS A 636 -27.60 19.60 -27.53
CA LYS A 636 -28.05 19.02 -28.80
C LYS A 636 -29.44 18.41 -28.63
N CYS A 637 -30.26 18.46 -29.67
CA CYS A 637 -31.54 17.75 -29.69
C CYS A 637 -31.32 16.30 -30.16
N ASP A 638 -31.52 15.33 -29.27
CA ASP A 638 -31.44 13.89 -29.57
C ASP A 638 -32.77 13.20 -29.15
N SER A 639 -32.98 11.95 -29.58
CA SER A 639 -34.07 11.11 -29.06
C SER A 639 -33.89 10.91 -27.55
N PRO A 640 -34.91 11.14 -26.70
CA PRO A 640 -34.81 10.90 -25.26
C PRO A 640 -34.63 9.43 -24.90
N CYS A 641 -34.93 8.51 -25.83
CA CYS A 641 -34.76 7.07 -25.64
C CYS A 641 -33.75 6.53 -26.66
N LYS A 642 -32.52 6.32 -26.20
CA LYS A 642 -31.74 5.13 -26.56
C LYS A 642 -32.08 4.04 -25.55
N GLU A 643 -32.13 2.79 -26.00
CA GLU A 643 -32.58 1.68 -25.17
C GLU A 643 -31.57 1.38 -24.06
N GLY A 644 -32.05 1.25 -22.81
CA GLY A 644 -31.28 0.71 -21.68
C GLY A 644 -30.06 1.52 -21.24
N VAL A 645 -30.26 2.58 -20.44
CA VAL A 645 -29.15 3.25 -19.74
C VAL A 645 -28.57 2.29 -18.68
N PHE A 646 -27.45 1.67 -19.02
CA PHE A 646 -26.56 0.95 -18.12
C PHE A 646 -25.21 1.66 -18.07
N GLU A 647 -25.10 2.67 -17.21
CA GLU A 647 -23.82 3.32 -16.94
C GLU A 647 -23.27 2.83 -15.60
N ILE A 648 -22.37 1.85 -15.66
CA ILE A 648 -21.35 1.69 -14.63
C ILE A 648 -20.51 2.97 -14.67
N THR A 649 -20.54 3.73 -13.58
CA THR A 649 -19.88 5.04 -13.47
C THR A 649 -18.44 4.89 -13.00
N ALA A 650 -18.16 3.92 -12.13
CA ALA A 650 -16.81 3.53 -11.71
C ALA A 650 -16.79 2.09 -11.15
N ALA A 651 -15.61 1.47 -11.12
CA ALA A 651 -15.36 0.21 -10.41
C ALA A 651 -13.86 0.08 -10.09
N GLY A 652 -13.51 -0.87 -9.22
CA GLY A 652 -12.11 -1.22 -8.98
C GLY A 652 -11.91 -2.47 -8.12
N ILE A 653 -10.66 -2.93 -8.03
CA ILE A 653 -10.26 -4.14 -7.28
C ILE A 653 -9.01 -3.86 -6.44
N ALA A 654 -8.89 -4.51 -5.29
CA ALA A 654 -7.78 -4.41 -4.34
C ALA A 654 -7.56 -2.99 -3.75
N GLY A 655 -8.59 -2.14 -3.78
CA GLY A 655 -8.52 -0.75 -3.29
C GLY A 655 -7.90 0.24 -4.29
N SER A 656 -7.31 -0.24 -5.38
CA SER A 656 -6.99 0.57 -6.56
C SER A 656 -8.22 0.68 -7.50
N GLY A 657 -8.07 1.47 -8.57
CA GLY A 657 -9.15 1.73 -9.55
C GLY A 657 -9.32 0.59 -10.56
N GLU A 658 -9.42 0.94 -11.84
CA GLU A 658 -9.62 0.00 -12.97
C GLU A 658 -8.54 -1.09 -13.11
N VAL A 659 -7.43 -1.01 -12.36
CA VAL A 659 -6.40 -2.05 -12.29
C VAL A 659 -6.19 -2.45 -10.84
N GLY A 660 -6.16 -3.76 -10.56
CA GLY A 660 -5.82 -4.32 -9.25
C GLY A 660 -5.00 -5.62 -9.38
N SER A 661 -4.37 -6.04 -8.29
CA SER A 661 -3.57 -7.27 -8.23
C SER A 661 -3.91 -8.10 -7.00
N ALA A 662 -3.90 -9.43 -7.12
CA ALA A 662 -4.12 -10.34 -6.01
C ALA A 662 -3.35 -11.68 -6.22
N PRO A 663 -3.01 -12.41 -5.14
CA PRO A 663 -2.42 -13.75 -5.28
C PRO A 663 -3.42 -14.77 -5.81
N ALA A 664 -2.94 -15.76 -6.59
CA ALA A 664 -3.73 -16.89 -7.07
C ALA A 664 -4.59 -17.56 -5.99
N GLY A 665 -5.88 -17.75 -6.30
CA GLY A 665 -6.85 -18.40 -5.42
C GLY A 665 -7.20 -17.61 -4.15
N LYS A 666 -6.84 -16.31 -4.05
CA LYS A 666 -7.15 -15.48 -2.88
C LYS A 666 -8.28 -14.49 -3.14
N ALA A 667 -9.10 -14.33 -2.10
CA ALA A 667 -10.13 -13.31 -2.02
C ALA A 667 -9.50 -11.90 -1.98
N THR A 668 -10.05 -10.98 -2.75
CA THR A 668 -9.69 -9.55 -2.74
C THR A 668 -10.95 -8.68 -2.79
N SER A 669 -10.87 -7.46 -2.25
CA SER A 669 -11.99 -6.52 -2.26
C SER A 669 -12.22 -5.97 -3.66
N ALA A 670 -13.49 -5.83 -4.03
CA ALA A 670 -13.88 -5.19 -5.29
C ALA A 670 -15.10 -4.30 -5.06
N TRP A 671 -15.20 -3.21 -5.81
CA TRP A 671 -16.28 -2.23 -5.67
C TRP A 671 -16.80 -1.80 -7.04
N ILE A 672 -18.08 -1.43 -7.08
CA ILE A 672 -18.78 -0.98 -8.29
C ILE A 672 -19.82 0.09 -7.95
N ASP A 673 -19.81 1.16 -8.74
CA ASP A 673 -20.78 2.26 -8.73
C ASP A 673 -21.58 2.22 -10.04
N TRP A 674 -22.90 2.43 -9.98
CA TRP A 674 -23.79 2.33 -11.13
C TRP A 674 -24.91 3.38 -11.14
N GLU A 675 -25.37 3.70 -12.34
CA GLU A 675 -26.68 4.32 -12.61
C GLU A 675 -27.48 3.45 -13.59
N LEU A 676 -28.71 3.08 -13.20
CA LEU A 676 -29.62 2.25 -14.00
C LEU A 676 -30.94 2.96 -14.29
N GLY A 677 -31.34 3.02 -15.56
CA GLY A 677 -32.71 3.41 -15.96
C GLY A 677 -33.51 2.21 -16.47
N ASN A 678 -34.75 2.04 -16.00
CA ASN A 678 -35.64 1.02 -16.55
C ASN A 678 -36.28 1.52 -17.86
N PRO A 679 -36.14 0.79 -18.99
CA PRO A 679 -36.63 1.22 -20.29
C PRO A 679 -38.16 1.19 -20.38
N ASP A 680 -38.73 1.98 -21.27
CA ASP A 680 -40.19 2.12 -21.46
C ASP A 680 -40.90 0.78 -21.74
N GLY A 681 -40.21 -0.18 -22.34
CA GLY A 681 -40.71 -1.53 -22.60
C GLY A 681 -40.81 -2.42 -21.35
N CYS A 682 -40.18 -2.05 -20.23
CA CYS A 682 -40.29 -2.77 -18.95
C CYS A 682 -40.05 -1.85 -17.73
N PRO A 683 -40.98 -0.93 -17.41
CA PRO A 683 -40.83 0.00 -16.28
C PRO A 683 -40.82 -0.72 -14.91
N THR A 684 -41.30 -1.97 -14.84
CA THR A 684 -41.36 -2.81 -13.64
C THR A 684 -40.35 -3.96 -13.65
N CYS A 685 -39.35 -3.96 -14.53
CA CYS A 685 -38.33 -5.00 -14.54
C CYS A 685 -37.47 -4.94 -13.27
N GLY A 686 -37.20 -6.11 -12.69
CA GLY A 686 -36.08 -6.27 -11.78
C GLY A 686 -34.75 -6.04 -12.51
N ARG A 687 -33.78 -5.44 -11.84
CA ARG A 687 -32.40 -5.31 -12.32
C ARG A 687 -31.41 -5.73 -11.26
N GLN A 688 -30.33 -6.35 -11.71
CA GLN A 688 -29.24 -6.84 -10.87
C GLN A 688 -27.91 -6.47 -11.54
N VAL A 689 -26.96 -5.99 -10.74
CA VAL A 689 -25.59 -5.73 -11.22
C VAL A 689 -24.72 -6.92 -10.84
N VAL A 690 -24.19 -7.63 -11.82
CA VAL A 690 -23.23 -8.73 -11.64
C VAL A 690 -21.83 -8.20 -11.95
N LEU A 691 -20.85 -8.47 -11.09
CA LEU A 691 -19.42 -8.28 -11.35
C LEU A 691 -18.75 -9.65 -11.49
N GLY A 692 -17.89 -9.82 -12.48
CA GLY A 692 -17.17 -11.07 -12.72
C GLY A 692 -15.79 -10.88 -13.33
N ILE A 693 -15.06 -11.99 -13.40
CA ILE A 693 -13.69 -12.06 -13.92
C ILE A 693 -13.73 -13.01 -15.11
N GLY A 694 -13.42 -12.50 -16.31
CA GLY A 694 -13.67 -13.22 -17.56
C GLY A 694 -15.14 -13.66 -17.66
N GLU A 695 -15.34 -14.96 -17.88
CA GLU A 695 -16.66 -15.60 -17.97
C GLU A 695 -17.29 -15.95 -16.61
N GLU A 696 -16.59 -15.78 -15.48
CA GLU A 696 -17.03 -16.24 -14.16
C GLU A 696 -17.70 -15.13 -13.33
N PRO A 697 -19.00 -15.25 -12.98
CA PRO A 697 -19.73 -14.24 -12.21
C PRO A 697 -19.43 -14.32 -10.70
N GLN A 698 -18.57 -13.44 -10.22
CA GLN A 698 -18.02 -13.44 -8.87
C GLN A 698 -19.05 -12.99 -7.80
N PHE A 699 -19.59 -11.78 -7.89
CA PHE A 699 -20.66 -11.31 -6.99
C PHE A 699 -21.77 -10.57 -7.73
N CYS A 700 -22.90 -10.39 -7.06
CA CYS A 700 -24.09 -9.77 -7.64
C CYS A 700 -24.79 -8.87 -6.60
N VAL A 701 -25.47 -7.83 -7.09
CA VAL A 701 -26.22 -6.85 -6.30
C VAL A 701 -27.65 -6.77 -6.81
N GLU A 702 -28.63 -6.96 -5.91
CA GLU A 702 -30.03 -6.78 -6.22
C GLU A 702 -30.41 -5.29 -6.10
N VAL A 703 -30.73 -4.66 -7.24
CA VAL A 703 -31.10 -3.23 -7.29
C VAL A 703 -32.63 -3.05 -7.15
N GLY A 704 -33.39 -4.14 -7.23
CA GLY A 704 -34.85 -4.11 -7.23
C GLY A 704 -35.38 -3.62 -8.57
N VAL A 705 -36.35 -2.71 -8.55
CA VAL A 705 -36.93 -2.07 -9.75
C VAL A 705 -36.40 -0.64 -9.86
N PRO A 706 -35.49 -0.33 -10.80
CA PRO A 706 -35.01 1.03 -11.01
C PRO A 706 -36.11 2.00 -11.44
N ALA A 707 -35.83 3.29 -11.30
CA ALA A 707 -36.71 4.33 -11.84
C ALA A 707 -36.90 4.17 -13.36
N ALA A 708 -38.12 4.42 -13.84
CA ALA A 708 -38.38 4.47 -15.27
C ALA A 708 -37.72 5.71 -15.90
N CYS A 709 -37.27 5.57 -17.15
CA CYS A 709 -36.69 6.66 -17.93
C CYS A 709 -37.58 7.93 -17.92
N PRO A 710 -37.01 9.15 -17.91
CA PRO A 710 -35.58 9.47 -17.99
C PRO A 710 -34.86 9.53 -16.64
N LYS A 711 -35.41 8.93 -15.57
CA LYS A 711 -34.74 8.89 -14.25
C LYS A 711 -33.88 7.64 -14.12
N THR A 712 -32.71 7.79 -13.51
CA THR A 712 -31.84 6.68 -13.07
C THR A 712 -32.04 6.38 -11.59
N THR A 713 -31.72 5.15 -11.19
CA THR A 713 -31.42 4.77 -9.81
C THR A 713 -29.91 4.59 -9.70
N ALA A 714 -29.25 5.49 -8.96
CA ALA A 714 -27.84 5.37 -8.60
C ALA A 714 -27.64 4.41 -7.42
N GLY A 715 -26.47 3.77 -7.34
CA GLY A 715 -26.07 2.96 -6.19
C GLY A 715 -24.60 2.55 -6.24
N ASN A 716 -24.10 2.03 -5.12
CA ASN A 716 -22.76 1.47 -5.02
C ASN A 716 -22.74 0.19 -4.17
N LYS A 717 -21.71 -0.64 -4.37
CA LYS A 717 -21.47 -1.83 -3.57
C LYS A 717 -20.01 -2.23 -3.56
N THR A 718 -19.45 -2.39 -2.35
CA THR A 718 -18.25 -3.21 -2.13
C THR A 718 -18.65 -4.65 -1.88
N GLY A 719 -17.91 -5.57 -2.48
CA GLY A 719 -17.98 -7.01 -2.30
C GLY A 719 -16.59 -7.63 -2.36
N THR A 720 -16.55 -8.94 -2.57
CA THR A 720 -15.32 -9.73 -2.65
C THR A 720 -15.32 -10.52 -3.95
N VAL A 721 -14.15 -10.64 -4.58
CA VAL A 721 -13.92 -11.52 -5.73
C VAL A 721 -12.74 -12.43 -5.42
N ILE A 722 -12.74 -13.65 -5.96
CA ILE A 722 -11.63 -14.58 -5.83
C ILE A 722 -10.75 -14.43 -7.08
N ALA A 723 -9.47 -14.17 -6.90
CA ALA A 723 -8.52 -14.15 -8.01
C ALA A 723 -8.36 -15.57 -8.58
N PRO A 724 -8.49 -15.78 -9.91
CA PRO A 724 -8.38 -17.11 -10.51
C PRO A 724 -7.11 -17.86 -10.07
N GLU A 725 -7.16 -19.18 -9.96
CA GLU A 725 -5.99 -19.98 -9.54
C GLU A 725 -4.81 -19.91 -10.53
N LYS A 726 -5.10 -19.59 -11.80
CA LYS A 726 -4.09 -19.40 -12.83
C LYS A 726 -3.54 -17.98 -12.78
N SER A 727 -2.26 -17.84 -12.48
CA SER A 727 -1.52 -16.59 -12.61
C SER A 727 -1.58 -16.06 -14.04
N GLY A 728 -1.79 -14.75 -14.19
CA GLY A 728 -2.05 -14.12 -15.47
C GLY A 728 -2.85 -12.83 -15.35
N VAL A 729 -3.23 -12.28 -16.49
CA VAL A 729 -3.98 -11.02 -16.62
C VAL A 729 -5.42 -11.35 -16.98
N HIS A 730 -6.37 -10.95 -16.14
CA HIS A 730 -7.78 -11.30 -16.27
C HIS A 730 -8.66 -10.05 -16.40
N SER A 731 -9.49 -10.00 -17.44
CA SER A 731 -10.41 -8.88 -17.65
C SER A 731 -11.59 -8.92 -16.69
N VAL A 732 -11.93 -7.78 -16.09
CA VAL A 732 -13.07 -7.63 -15.18
C VAL A 732 -14.23 -7.04 -15.97
N TYR A 733 -15.41 -7.67 -15.87
CA TYR A 733 -16.63 -7.17 -16.52
C TYR A 733 -17.76 -7.04 -15.50
N ALA A 734 -18.71 -6.15 -15.80
CA ALA A 734 -19.99 -6.11 -15.12
C ALA A 734 -21.18 -6.00 -16.08
N LEU A 735 -22.34 -6.41 -15.59
CA LEU A 735 -23.57 -6.60 -16.36
C LEU A 735 -24.81 -6.17 -15.54
N ALA A 736 -25.70 -5.37 -16.13
CA ALA A 736 -27.02 -5.08 -15.58
C ALA A 736 -28.09 -6.04 -16.14
N ALA A 737 -28.12 -7.26 -15.61
CA ALA A 737 -29.11 -8.27 -15.98
C ALA A 737 -30.54 -7.80 -15.70
N ALA A 738 -31.49 -8.25 -16.53
CA ALA A 738 -32.93 -8.04 -16.34
C ALA A 738 -33.58 -9.32 -15.78
N ALA A 739 -33.22 -9.66 -14.54
CA ALA A 739 -33.67 -10.88 -13.88
C ALA A 739 -34.61 -10.57 -12.68
N GLY A 740 -35.17 -11.62 -12.08
CA GLY A 740 -35.95 -11.50 -10.85
C GLY A 740 -35.11 -11.45 -9.58
N ASP A 741 -33.89 -11.98 -9.64
CA ASP A 741 -33.02 -12.28 -8.51
C ASP A 741 -31.56 -12.43 -8.98
N CYS A 742 -30.62 -12.35 -8.05
CA CYS A 742 -29.19 -12.45 -8.34
C CYS A 742 -28.74 -13.83 -8.86
N HIS A 743 -29.47 -14.91 -8.57
CA HIS A 743 -29.13 -16.25 -9.04
C HIS A 743 -29.33 -16.36 -10.57
N LYS A 744 -30.49 -15.93 -11.08
CA LYS A 744 -30.75 -15.82 -12.52
C LYS A 744 -29.83 -14.81 -13.21
N ALA A 745 -29.50 -13.71 -12.54
CA ALA A 745 -28.55 -12.71 -13.08
C ALA A 745 -27.15 -13.31 -13.31
N LYS A 746 -26.62 -14.08 -12.35
CA LYS A 746 -25.35 -14.81 -12.52
C LYS A 746 -25.42 -15.82 -13.67
N GLN A 747 -26.52 -16.58 -13.79
CA GLN A 747 -26.71 -17.53 -14.90
C GLN A 747 -26.71 -16.86 -16.29
N GLN A 748 -27.10 -15.59 -16.38
CA GLN A 748 -27.09 -14.81 -17.62
C GLN A 748 -25.74 -14.18 -17.95
N TYR A 749 -24.74 -14.20 -17.05
CA TYR A 749 -23.51 -13.42 -17.20
C TYR A 749 -22.55 -13.95 -18.28
N ALA A 750 -22.31 -15.25 -18.33
CA ALA A 750 -21.36 -15.85 -19.27
C ALA A 750 -21.84 -15.65 -20.73
N GLY A 751 -20.95 -15.16 -21.59
CA GLY A 751 -21.25 -14.83 -22.98
C GLY A 751 -22.23 -13.67 -23.23
N HIS A 752 -22.69 -12.94 -22.20
CA HIS A 752 -23.70 -11.89 -22.40
C HIS A 752 -23.15 -10.72 -23.24
N PRO A 753 -23.89 -10.23 -24.26
CA PRO A 753 -23.43 -9.13 -25.12
C PRO A 753 -23.27 -7.81 -24.37
N ASP A 754 -24.15 -7.53 -23.40
CA ASP A 754 -24.16 -6.26 -22.65
C ASP A 754 -23.15 -6.19 -21.48
N ARG A 755 -22.14 -7.08 -21.45
CA ARG A 755 -21.04 -7.00 -20.48
C ARG A 755 -20.13 -5.83 -20.83
N LYS A 756 -20.05 -4.85 -19.94
CA LYS A 756 -19.10 -3.74 -20.02
C LYS A 756 -17.81 -4.17 -19.31
N ALA A 757 -16.66 -4.02 -19.97
CA ALA A 757 -15.37 -4.14 -19.30
C ALA A 757 -15.18 -2.97 -18.32
N VAL A 758 -14.72 -3.26 -17.11
CA VAL A 758 -14.59 -2.28 -16.01
C VAL A 758 -13.23 -2.28 -15.32
N GLY A 759 -12.34 -3.19 -15.72
CA GLY A 759 -10.98 -3.21 -15.18
C GLY A 759 -10.19 -4.46 -15.56
N THR A 760 -9.03 -4.60 -14.93
CA THR A 760 -8.11 -5.73 -15.10
C THR A 760 -7.57 -6.18 -13.75
N LEU A 761 -7.63 -7.50 -13.50
CA LEU A 761 -7.05 -8.16 -12.35
C LEU A 761 -5.77 -8.90 -12.75
N TYR A 762 -4.67 -8.56 -12.10
CA TYR A 762 -3.40 -9.29 -12.19
C TYR A 762 -3.37 -10.36 -11.11
N THR A 763 -3.55 -11.62 -11.51
CA THR A 763 -3.30 -12.76 -10.63
C THR A 763 -1.80 -13.03 -10.60
N LEU A 764 -1.17 -12.75 -9.45
CA LEU A 764 0.22 -13.11 -9.20
C LEU A 764 0.35 -14.59 -8.88
N VAL A 765 1.47 -15.21 -9.29
CA VAL A 765 1.85 -16.57 -8.89
C VAL A 765 1.80 -16.65 -7.36
N GLY A 766 1.05 -17.63 -6.82
CA GLY A 766 0.98 -17.83 -5.38
C GLY A 766 2.36 -18.08 -4.81
N CYS A 767 2.84 -17.17 -3.96
CA CYS A 767 4.13 -17.32 -3.30
C CYS A 767 4.05 -18.50 -2.32
N THR A 768 4.97 -19.46 -2.45
CA THR A 768 5.07 -20.62 -1.56
C THR A 768 5.81 -20.23 -0.28
N PRO A 769 5.16 -20.25 0.90
CA PRO A 769 5.82 -19.93 2.17
C PRO A 769 6.98 -20.87 2.45
N LYS A 770 8.13 -20.33 2.85
CA LYS A 770 9.26 -21.15 3.31
C LYS A 770 8.99 -21.69 4.70
N SER A 771 9.27 -22.97 4.92
CA SER A 771 9.44 -23.50 6.28
C SER A 771 10.69 -22.91 6.95
N CYS A 772 10.77 -22.99 8.28
CA CYS A 772 11.97 -22.60 9.03
C CYS A 772 13.24 -23.32 8.55
N SER A 773 13.11 -24.60 8.18
CA SER A 773 14.16 -25.40 7.55
C SER A 773 14.65 -24.79 6.23
N GLU A 774 13.76 -24.32 5.36
CA GLU A 774 14.11 -23.73 4.05
C GLU A 774 14.58 -22.27 4.16
N ALA A 775 14.16 -21.56 5.21
CA ALA A 775 14.68 -20.25 5.58
C ALA A 775 16.04 -20.33 6.32
N GLY A 776 16.48 -21.52 6.73
CA GLY A 776 17.71 -21.73 7.51
C GLY A 776 17.63 -21.15 8.93
N LYS A 777 16.46 -21.25 9.56
CA LYS A 777 16.11 -20.67 10.87
C LYS A 777 15.74 -21.76 11.86
N SER A 778 16.14 -21.58 13.12
CA SER A 778 15.86 -22.50 14.23
C SER A 778 15.22 -21.83 15.45
N CYS A 779 14.91 -20.53 15.36
CA CYS A 779 14.17 -19.79 16.38
C CYS A 779 13.58 -18.48 15.89
N GLY A 780 12.55 -18.00 16.60
CA GLY A 780 11.99 -16.66 16.57
C GLY A 780 11.13 -16.34 15.34
N PRO A 781 10.42 -15.20 15.38
CA PRO A 781 9.65 -14.70 14.24
C PRO A 781 10.59 -14.24 13.11
N LYS A 782 10.30 -14.68 11.89
CA LYS A 782 10.97 -14.30 10.64
C LYS A 782 9.92 -14.21 9.53
N GLU A 783 10.25 -13.59 8.40
CA GLU A 783 9.35 -13.60 7.23
C GLU A 783 9.46 -14.94 6.47
N ASP A 784 8.32 -15.47 6.03
CA ASP A 784 8.22 -16.68 5.20
C ASP A 784 8.72 -16.47 3.74
N GLY A 785 9.02 -15.23 3.36
CA GLY A 785 9.36 -14.82 1.99
C GLY A 785 8.16 -14.42 1.13
N CYS A 786 6.94 -14.50 1.67
CA CYS A 786 5.66 -14.20 1.03
C CYS A 786 4.85 -13.11 1.74
N GLY A 787 5.39 -12.55 2.83
CA GLY A 787 4.79 -11.46 3.61
C GLY A 787 4.06 -11.89 4.88
N ASN A 788 4.19 -13.16 5.29
CA ASN A 788 3.63 -13.66 6.55
C ASN A 788 4.74 -13.88 7.59
N GLU A 789 4.39 -13.77 8.88
CA GLU A 789 5.30 -14.09 9.97
C GLU A 789 5.32 -15.61 10.24
N LEU A 790 6.52 -16.16 10.25
CA LEU A 790 6.89 -17.54 10.49
C LEU A 790 7.61 -17.63 11.83
N ASP A 791 6.94 -18.15 12.86
CA ASP A 791 7.57 -18.43 14.15
C ASP A 791 8.37 -19.75 14.10
N CYS A 792 9.69 -19.64 14.22
CA CYS A 792 10.59 -20.79 14.26
C CYS A 792 10.87 -21.30 15.68
N GLY A 793 10.13 -20.84 16.68
CA GLY A 793 10.12 -21.38 18.04
C GLY A 793 11.13 -20.73 18.99
N THR A 794 11.15 -21.22 20.23
CA THR A 794 12.01 -20.69 21.30
C THR A 794 13.27 -21.54 21.49
N CYS A 795 14.36 -20.88 21.86
CA CYS A 795 15.61 -21.56 22.17
C CYS A 795 15.56 -22.29 23.52
N ALA A 796 16.48 -23.24 23.73
CA ALA A 796 16.64 -23.92 25.00
C ALA A 796 17.04 -22.93 26.12
N PRO A 797 16.70 -23.19 27.40
CA PRO A 797 17.06 -22.33 28.52
C PRO A 797 18.57 -22.02 28.55
N GLY A 798 18.90 -20.74 28.67
CA GLY A 798 20.29 -20.23 28.60
C GLY A 798 20.72 -19.74 27.20
N LEU A 799 19.98 -20.04 26.14
CA LEU A 799 20.23 -19.54 24.79
C LEU A 799 19.18 -18.48 24.39
N LEU A 800 19.61 -17.43 23.70
CA LEU A 800 18.74 -16.45 23.06
C LEU A 800 18.63 -16.71 21.57
N CYS A 801 17.55 -16.21 20.96
CA CYS A 801 17.42 -16.21 19.52
C CYS A 801 18.14 -14.99 18.91
N THR A 802 19.22 -15.24 18.19
CA THR A 802 19.98 -14.18 17.51
C THR A 802 19.17 -13.52 16.39
N ALA A 803 19.58 -12.31 15.96
CA ALA A 803 18.98 -11.65 14.80
C ALA A 803 18.94 -12.54 13.55
N ALA A 804 19.97 -13.39 13.35
CA ALA A 804 20.08 -14.38 12.29
C ALA A 804 18.97 -15.46 12.31
N GLY A 805 18.24 -15.63 13.43
CA GLY A 805 17.25 -16.68 13.65
C GLY A 805 17.89 -18.03 14.00
N GLN A 806 18.98 -17.97 14.77
CA GLN A 806 19.71 -19.13 15.28
C GLN A 806 19.88 -19.00 16.80
N CYS A 807 19.77 -20.11 17.52
CA CYS A 807 20.02 -20.13 18.97
C CYS A 807 21.51 -20.02 19.28
N GLY A 808 21.88 -19.07 20.13
CA GLY A 808 23.24 -18.85 20.62
C GLY A 808 23.22 -18.04 21.92
N CYS A 809 24.38 -17.75 22.51
CA CYS A 809 24.45 -16.89 23.68
C CYS A 809 24.46 -15.39 23.33
N SER A 810 24.23 -14.57 24.35
CA SER A 810 24.16 -13.12 24.22
C SER A 810 25.56 -12.51 24.36
N GLY A 811 26.34 -12.52 23.27
CA GLY A 811 27.62 -11.80 23.15
C GLY A 811 27.42 -10.28 23.08
N ILE A 812 26.77 -9.73 24.11
CA ILE A 812 26.72 -8.32 24.51
C ILE A 812 26.47 -8.35 26.02
N ASP A 813 27.49 -8.04 26.80
CA ASP A 813 27.41 -7.79 28.24
C ASP A 813 27.47 -6.27 28.55
N PRO A 814 27.26 -5.81 29.79
CA PRO A 814 27.18 -4.38 30.11
C PRO A 814 28.46 -3.57 29.87
N TYR A 815 29.62 -4.22 29.68
CA TYR A 815 30.93 -3.59 29.58
C TYR A 815 31.48 -3.53 28.14
N GLU A 816 30.74 -4.08 27.19
CA GLU A 816 31.11 -4.13 25.77
C GLU A 816 31.11 -2.75 25.09
N PRO A 817 32.04 -2.46 24.16
CA PRO A 817 33.03 -3.40 23.61
C PRO A 817 34.30 -3.49 24.49
N ASN A 818 34.68 -4.68 24.95
CA ASN A 818 35.89 -4.91 25.78
C ASN A 818 36.84 -6.03 25.26
N ASP A 819 36.54 -6.66 24.11
CA ASP A 819 37.30 -7.65 23.31
C ASP A 819 38.85 -7.59 23.28
N SER A 820 39.47 -6.44 23.58
CA SER A 820 40.90 -6.24 23.35
C SER A 820 41.54 -5.23 24.32
N PRO A 821 42.88 -5.25 24.50
CA PRO A 821 43.58 -4.31 25.36
C PRO A 821 43.36 -2.83 25.01
N ALA A 822 43.03 -2.54 23.74
CA ALA A 822 42.75 -1.19 23.26
C ALA A 822 41.29 -0.75 23.49
N GLN A 823 40.42 -1.69 23.86
CA GLN A 823 39.01 -1.51 24.20
C GLN A 823 38.73 -1.74 25.70
N ALA A 824 39.77 -2.08 26.48
CA ALA A 824 39.68 -2.50 27.87
C ALA A 824 38.79 -1.59 28.73
N PHE A 825 37.68 -2.13 29.27
CA PHE A 825 36.72 -1.38 30.06
C PHE A 825 37.41 -0.74 31.26
N HIS A 826 37.35 0.59 31.36
CA HIS A 826 38.03 1.32 32.41
C HIS A 826 37.17 1.34 33.68
N VAL A 827 37.62 0.60 34.69
CA VAL A 827 36.90 0.39 35.95
C VAL A 827 37.03 1.62 36.87
N GLY A 828 38.19 2.28 36.86
CA GLY A 828 38.44 3.52 37.62
C GLY A 828 39.91 3.84 37.84
N ASP A 829 40.17 4.99 38.48
CA ASP A 829 41.49 5.49 38.87
C ASP A 829 41.62 5.52 40.41
N PHE A 830 42.73 5.00 40.93
CA PHE A 830 43.06 4.92 42.36
C PHE A 830 44.23 5.84 42.74
N THR A 831 44.41 6.11 44.03
CA THR A 831 45.53 6.90 44.56
C THR A 831 46.01 6.34 45.89
N ASP A 832 47.31 6.09 46.04
CA ASP A 832 47.90 5.50 47.26
C ASP A 832 47.74 6.40 48.50
N LYS A 833 46.69 6.16 49.31
CA LYS A 833 46.38 6.93 50.53
C LYS A 833 45.78 6.11 51.67
N ASP A 834 44.86 5.21 51.36
CA ASP A 834 44.20 4.28 52.27
C ASP A 834 43.76 3.04 51.45
N VAL A 835 43.55 1.89 52.10
CA VAL A 835 43.11 0.64 51.43
C VAL A 835 41.64 0.75 51.03
N GLU A 836 41.36 0.88 49.73
CA GLU A 836 40.00 1.04 49.18
C GLU A 836 39.61 -0.13 48.26
N SER A 837 38.88 -1.10 48.81
CA SER A 837 38.32 -2.21 48.03
C SER A 837 37.12 -1.76 47.20
N MET A 838 37.31 -1.56 45.89
CA MET A 838 36.23 -1.38 44.90
C MET A 838 36.60 -2.00 43.55
N THR A 839 36.03 -3.14 43.20
CA THR A 839 34.83 -3.21 42.34
C THR A 839 34.39 -4.67 42.22
N HIS A 840 33.08 -4.90 42.30
CA HIS A 840 32.41 -6.19 42.02
C HIS A 840 31.91 -6.16 40.58
N ILE A 841 32.54 -6.92 39.69
CA ILE A 841 32.16 -7.01 38.26
C ILE A 841 31.49 -8.36 38.00
N GLU A 842 30.16 -8.36 37.89
CA GLU A 842 29.39 -9.46 37.29
C GLU A 842 29.40 -9.31 35.76
N ALA A 843 30.15 -10.18 35.07
CA ALA A 843 30.30 -10.20 33.61
C ALA A 843 29.84 -11.55 33.00
N ALA A 844 29.42 -11.56 31.74
CA ALA A 844 28.65 -12.68 31.15
C ALA A 844 29.12 -13.11 29.74
N VAL A 845 30.02 -14.11 29.69
CA VAL A 845 30.85 -14.41 28.49
C VAL A 845 30.56 -15.76 27.81
N GLU A 846 30.67 -15.79 26.47
CA GLU A 846 31.07 -16.99 25.71
C GLU A 846 32.22 -16.70 24.72
N GLY A 847 33.44 -17.12 25.07
CA GLY A 847 34.51 -17.37 24.10
C GLY A 847 35.33 -16.16 23.62
N GLU A 848 34.87 -14.93 23.85
CA GLU A 848 35.73 -13.74 23.79
C GLU A 848 36.75 -13.68 24.96
N GLU A 849 37.56 -12.62 24.99
CA GLU A 849 38.64 -12.38 25.96
C GLU A 849 38.51 -10.95 26.47
N ASP A 850 37.69 -10.76 27.50
CA ASP A 850 37.35 -9.46 28.09
C ASP A 850 38.60 -8.78 28.63
N TRP A 851 38.76 -7.47 28.38
CA TRP A 851 39.80 -6.66 28.99
C TRP A 851 39.22 -5.60 29.93
N TYR A 852 39.86 -5.45 31.08
CA TYR A 852 39.59 -4.41 32.07
C TYR A 852 40.85 -3.60 32.32
N SER A 853 40.70 -2.31 32.59
CA SER A 853 41.80 -1.42 32.97
C SER A 853 41.50 -0.61 34.23
N VAL A 854 42.53 -0.44 35.07
CA VAL A 854 42.49 0.34 36.31
C VAL A 854 43.71 1.26 36.34
N GLY A 855 43.50 2.56 36.54
CA GLY A 855 44.59 3.49 36.78
C GLY A 855 45.01 3.47 38.25
N ALA A 856 46.31 3.60 38.53
CA ALA A 856 46.83 3.77 39.87
C ALA A 856 47.82 4.94 39.90
N SER A 857 47.70 5.81 40.91
CA SER A 857 48.60 6.96 41.11
C SER A 857 49.33 6.85 42.44
N ASP A 858 50.65 6.82 42.37
CA ASP A 858 51.54 7.16 43.49
C ASP A 858 51.34 8.66 43.82
N VAL A 859 51.34 8.98 45.12
CA VAL A 859 51.40 10.36 45.61
C VAL A 859 52.64 10.54 46.47
N GLN A 860 53.56 11.35 45.94
CA GLN A 860 54.86 11.66 46.52
C GLN A 860 54.92 11.59 48.06
N TRP A 861 55.95 10.89 48.54
CA TRP A 861 56.28 10.65 49.95
C TRP A 861 55.45 9.57 50.66
N ALA A 862 54.52 8.91 49.96
CA ALA A 862 54.11 7.56 50.35
C ALA A 862 55.26 6.54 50.13
N ILE A 863 55.08 5.32 50.64
CA ILE A 863 56.07 4.23 50.55
C ILE A 863 55.33 2.88 50.40
N MET A 864 54.21 2.87 49.66
CA MET A 864 53.40 1.68 49.46
C MET A 864 53.33 1.37 47.96
N GLU A 865 53.89 0.22 47.59
CA GLU A 865 53.68 -0.39 46.28
C GLU A 865 52.17 -0.66 46.11
N PRO A 866 51.51 -0.23 45.02
CA PRO A 866 50.08 -0.43 44.84
C PRO A 866 49.75 -1.93 44.79
N PHE A 867 48.96 -2.41 45.74
CA PHE A 867 48.71 -3.83 45.95
C PHE A 867 47.43 -4.28 45.26
N VAL A 868 47.56 -4.72 44.01
CA VAL A 868 46.45 -5.37 43.31
C VAL A 868 46.22 -6.77 43.89
N GLN A 869 45.00 -7.05 44.36
CA GLN A 869 44.45 -8.40 44.48
C GLN A 869 43.29 -8.58 43.48
N VAL A 870 43.46 -9.55 42.58
CA VAL A 870 42.38 -10.07 41.72
C VAL A 870 41.77 -11.29 42.40
N THR A 871 40.44 -11.34 42.54
CA THR A 871 39.70 -12.54 42.99
C THR A 871 38.62 -12.89 41.96
N LEU A 872 38.40 -14.19 41.71
CA LEU A 872 37.48 -14.68 40.68
C LEU A 872 36.55 -15.79 41.20
N GLY A 873 35.24 -15.56 41.11
CA GLY A 873 34.18 -16.55 41.34
C GLY A 873 33.85 -17.32 40.07
N LEU A 874 34.32 -18.57 39.97
CA LEU A 874 34.26 -19.39 38.75
C LEU A 874 34.02 -20.88 39.04
N ASP A 875 32.92 -21.41 38.50
CA ASP A 875 32.56 -22.85 38.47
C ASP A 875 33.14 -23.60 37.24
N GLN A 876 33.98 -22.97 36.43
CA GLN A 876 34.40 -23.43 35.10
C GLN A 876 35.87 -23.07 34.78
N PRO A 877 36.55 -23.81 33.88
CA PRO A 877 37.96 -23.58 33.54
C PRO A 877 38.21 -22.24 32.83
N PHE A 878 39.30 -21.59 33.22
CA PHE A 878 39.64 -20.23 32.80
C PHE A 878 41.13 -20.02 32.53
N GLU A 879 41.42 -19.01 31.74
CA GLU A 879 42.73 -18.38 31.58
C GLU A 879 42.61 -16.88 31.90
N VAL A 880 43.55 -16.34 32.67
CA VAL A 880 43.56 -14.95 33.12
C VAL A 880 44.94 -14.34 32.88
N ILE A 881 44.98 -13.12 32.37
CA ILE A 881 46.19 -12.33 32.20
C ILE A 881 46.15 -11.14 33.16
N VAL A 882 47.25 -10.86 33.85
CA VAL A 882 47.40 -9.70 34.74
C VAL A 882 48.72 -9.01 34.43
N ALA A 883 48.71 -7.71 34.12
CA ALA A 883 49.90 -6.96 33.73
C ALA A 883 49.80 -5.48 34.12
N TYR A 884 50.96 -4.80 34.27
CA TYR A 884 51.03 -3.39 34.64
C TYR A 884 51.88 -2.59 33.64
N VAL A 885 51.46 -1.35 33.37
CA VAL A 885 52.17 -0.39 32.51
C VAL A 885 52.36 0.91 33.27
N CYS A 886 53.60 1.29 33.57
CA CYS A 886 53.92 2.54 34.26
C CYS A 886 53.57 3.77 33.39
N LEU A 887 53.30 4.94 34.00
CA LEU A 887 53.09 6.20 33.27
C LEU A 887 54.29 6.61 32.38
N SER A 888 55.49 6.10 32.69
CA SER A 888 56.70 6.24 31.86
C SER A 888 56.65 5.43 30.56
N GLY A 889 55.62 4.60 30.35
CA GLY A 889 55.51 3.63 29.25
C GLY A 889 56.39 2.39 29.43
N ALA A 890 57.08 2.25 30.56
CA ALA A 890 57.81 1.05 30.92
C ALA A 890 56.86 -0.05 31.46
N THR A 891 57.18 -1.30 31.19
CA THR A 891 56.57 -2.46 31.84
C THR A 891 57.54 -2.97 32.93
N PRO A 892 57.09 -3.18 34.19
CA PRO A 892 57.95 -3.65 35.26
C PRO A 892 58.63 -4.98 34.92
N PRO A 893 59.96 -5.12 35.10
CA PRO A 893 60.66 -6.38 34.86
C PRO A 893 60.49 -7.35 36.04
N ASP A 894 60.43 -6.82 37.25
CA ASP A 894 60.28 -7.56 38.50
C ASP A 894 58.89 -7.28 39.08
N TYR A 895 58.24 -8.35 39.56
CA TYR A 895 56.91 -8.33 40.18
C TYR A 895 56.93 -9.29 41.38
N THR A 896 56.60 -8.81 42.58
CA THR A 896 56.66 -9.63 43.79
C THR A 896 55.40 -10.48 43.98
N LEU A 897 55.39 -11.71 43.46
CA LEU A 897 54.33 -12.70 43.78
C LEU A 897 54.33 -13.06 45.27
N VAL A 898 53.18 -12.92 45.93
CA VAL A 898 53.02 -13.25 47.36
C VAL A 898 52.26 -14.58 47.58
N ASP A 899 51.15 -14.80 46.86
CA ASP A 899 50.52 -16.11 46.70
C ASP A 899 49.80 -16.19 45.34
N SER A 900 49.84 -17.36 44.70
CA SER A 900 49.10 -17.67 43.47
C SER A 900 49.27 -19.15 43.09
N GLN A 901 48.20 -19.96 43.13
CA GLN A 901 48.22 -21.29 42.52
C GLN A 901 47.76 -21.21 41.05
N GLY A 902 48.51 -21.84 40.14
CA GLY A 902 48.19 -21.86 38.70
C GLY A 902 48.77 -20.73 37.85
N CYS A 903 49.37 -19.70 38.45
CA CYS A 903 50.01 -18.60 37.73
C CYS A 903 51.48 -18.86 37.35
N LYS A 904 51.93 -18.20 36.29
CA LYS A 904 53.34 -18.07 35.87
C LYS A 904 53.63 -16.62 35.50
N GLN A 905 54.81 -16.13 35.88
CA GLN A 905 55.34 -14.88 35.35
C GLN A 905 55.83 -15.12 33.92
N GLU A 906 55.41 -14.29 32.98
CA GLU A 906 55.85 -14.31 31.59
C GLU A 906 56.49 -12.95 31.24
N ALA A 907 57.71 -12.99 30.70
CA ALA A 907 58.46 -11.79 30.30
C ALA A 907 57.98 -11.17 28.98
N ASP A 908 57.14 -11.91 28.24
CA ASP A 908 56.37 -11.46 27.08
C ASP A 908 55.08 -12.29 27.07
N LEU A 909 53.96 -11.66 27.40
CA LEU A 909 52.62 -12.27 27.42
C LEU A 909 52.07 -12.52 26.00
N GLY A 910 52.77 -12.07 24.94
CA GLY A 910 52.29 -12.10 23.55
C GLY A 910 51.28 -11.00 23.21
N VAL A 911 50.98 -10.11 24.16
CA VAL A 911 49.97 -9.05 24.03
C VAL A 911 50.63 -7.68 24.05
N LYS A 912 50.13 -6.75 23.23
CA LYS A 912 50.54 -5.35 23.22
C LYS A 912 49.51 -4.47 23.93
N LEU A 913 49.82 -4.08 25.17
CA LEU A 913 48.99 -3.16 25.96
C LEU A 913 49.11 -1.71 25.45
N PRO A 914 48.08 -0.86 25.64
CA PRO A 914 48.21 0.58 25.46
C PRO A 914 49.31 1.16 26.38
N GLY A 915 49.94 2.25 25.94
CA GLY A 915 51.03 2.91 26.69
C GLY A 915 52.38 2.18 26.70
N ALA A 916 52.41 0.85 26.58
CA ALA A 916 53.63 0.06 26.70
C ALA A 916 54.64 0.32 25.56
N THR A 917 55.90 0.54 25.93
CA THR A 917 57.03 0.78 25.00
C THR A 917 57.76 -0.49 24.57
N GLY A 918 57.45 -1.64 25.20
CA GLY A 918 58.00 -2.96 24.90
C GLY A 918 56.92 -4.05 24.94
N PRO A 919 57.30 -5.34 24.95
CA PRO A 919 56.35 -6.42 25.23
C PRO A 919 55.78 -6.30 26.65
N ALA A 920 54.56 -6.78 26.85
CA ALA A 920 53.94 -6.82 28.17
C ALA A 920 54.51 -7.96 29.01
N SER A 921 55.21 -7.62 30.09
CA SER A 921 55.54 -8.54 31.18
C SER A 921 54.37 -8.61 32.16
N GLY A 922 54.13 -9.77 32.75
CA GLY A 922 53.08 -9.94 33.76
C GLY A 922 52.85 -11.42 34.10
N PHE A 923 51.61 -11.76 34.44
CA PHE A 923 51.21 -13.10 34.85
C PHE A 923 50.17 -13.70 33.91
N ARG A 924 50.34 -15.00 33.62
CA ARG A 924 49.36 -15.85 32.97
C ARG A 924 48.93 -16.94 33.95
N CYS A 925 47.65 -16.99 34.27
CA CYS A 925 47.06 -17.87 35.26
C CYS A 925 46.04 -18.80 34.61
N GLN A 926 46.06 -20.09 34.97
CA GLN A 926 45.10 -21.09 34.46
C GLN A 926 44.60 -21.93 35.63
N GLY A 927 43.28 -22.09 35.74
CA GLY A 927 42.62 -22.74 36.87
C GLY A 927 41.30 -23.43 36.51
N GLN A 928 40.76 -24.19 37.46
CA GLN A 928 39.47 -24.90 37.33
C GLN A 928 38.54 -24.74 38.54
N ASP A 929 39.05 -24.33 39.70
CA ASP A 929 38.32 -24.14 40.96
C ASP A 929 38.64 -22.75 41.53
N ALA A 930 37.65 -22.09 42.14
CA ALA A 930 37.78 -20.77 42.75
C ALA A 930 38.22 -20.81 44.24
N PRO A 931 38.81 -19.73 44.80
CA PRO A 931 39.15 -18.47 44.13
C PRO A 931 40.60 -18.47 43.61
N LEU A 932 40.82 -17.81 42.46
CA LEU A 932 42.16 -17.33 42.12
C LEU A 932 42.52 -16.17 43.06
N PHE A 933 43.79 -16.10 43.45
CA PHE A 933 44.40 -14.90 44.01
C PHE A 933 45.67 -14.58 43.21
N VAL A 934 45.83 -13.31 42.85
CA VAL A 934 47.07 -12.76 42.27
C VAL A 934 47.42 -11.50 43.04
N GLN A 935 48.56 -11.53 43.74
CA GLN A 935 49.12 -10.38 44.44
C GLN A 935 50.47 -10.00 43.82
N PHE A 936 50.63 -8.74 43.44
CA PHE A 936 51.92 -8.17 43.02
C PHE A 936 52.06 -6.70 43.43
N GLY A 937 53.31 -6.27 43.65
CA GLY A 937 53.72 -4.86 43.67
C GLY A 937 54.54 -4.56 42.41
N PRO A 938 54.24 -3.50 41.63
CA PRO A 938 55.01 -3.10 40.46
C PRO A 938 56.10 -2.06 40.82
N GLU A 939 57.38 -2.37 40.57
CA GLU A 939 58.46 -1.38 40.64
C GLU A 939 58.61 -0.65 39.27
N CYS A 940 58.27 0.65 39.21
CA CYS A 940 58.44 1.45 38.01
C CYS A 940 59.82 2.15 37.96
N PRO A 941 60.37 2.44 36.76
CA PRO A 941 61.66 3.13 36.63
C PRO A 941 61.62 4.62 37.03
N GLY A 942 61.59 4.93 38.34
CA GLY A 942 61.53 6.32 38.81
C GLY A 942 61.50 6.50 40.34
N VAL A 943 60.59 7.39 40.76
CA VAL A 943 60.17 7.68 42.15
C VAL A 943 58.67 8.07 42.07
N ASP A 944 57.95 7.33 41.23
CA ASP A 944 56.59 7.57 40.76
C ASP A 944 56.11 6.24 40.16
N ASP A 945 55.47 5.41 41.00
CA ASP A 945 55.01 4.07 40.64
C ASP A 945 53.60 4.05 40.01
N SER A 946 53.12 5.23 39.61
CA SER A 946 51.87 5.42 38.89
C SER A 946 51.84 4.69 37.54
N GLY A 947 50.67 4.19 37.15
CA GLY A 947 50.49 3.42 35.92
C GLY A 947 49.07 2.91 35.71
N THR A 948 48.94 1.85 34.92
CA THR A 948 47.68 1.21 34.57
C THR A 948 47.83 -0.31 34.68
N LEU A 949 47.00 -0.91 35.54
CA LEU A 949 46.74 -2.34 35.58
C LEU A 949 45.84 -2.71 34.39
N TYR A 950 46.16 -3.83 33.74
CA TYR A 950 45.29 -4.53 32.80
C TYR A 950 45.02 -5.94 33.31
N VAL A 951 43.75 -6.33 33.33
CA VAL A 951 43.29 -7.69 33.61
C VAL A 951 42.54 -8.18 32.38
N ALA A 952 42.86 -9.38 31.89
CA ALA A 952 42.05 -10.07 30.89
C ALA A 952 41.49 -11.38 31.46
N VAL A 953 40.23 -11.68 31.13
CA VAL A 953 39.55 -12.91 31.56
C VAL A 953 39.09 -13.67 30.33
N LYS A 954 39.51 -14.94 30.22
CA LYS A 954 39.18 -15.80 29.07
C LYS A 954 38.60 -17.13 29.54
N LYS A 955 37.38 -17.44 29.10
CA LYS A 955 36.68 -18.66 29.50
C LYS A 955 36.87 -19.78 28.48
N THR A 956 37.04 -21.01 28.95
CA THR A 956 37.27 -22.19 28.08
C THR A 956 36.15 -23.24 28.20
N GLY A 957 34.92 -22.77 28.46
CA GLY A 957 33.73 -23.60 28.69
C GLY A 957 32.44 -22.94 28.18
N GLN A 958 31.28 -23.49 28.56
CA GLN A 958 29.98 -23.02 28.08
C GLN A 958 29.47 -21.77 28.82
N CYS A 959 28.62 -21.02 28.12
CA CYS A 959 27.78 -19.90 28.54
C CYS A 959 27.50 -19.83 30.05
N SER A 960 28.27 -19.00 30.75
CA SER A 960 28.15 -18.80 32.19
C SER A 960 28.85 -17.51 32.62
N ALA A 961 28.25 -16.79 33.55
CA ALA A 961 28.84 -15.56 34.12
C ALA A 961 30.09 -15.84 34.96
N TYR A 962 30.77 -14.76 35.36
CA TYR A 962 31.79 -14.77 36.41
C TYR A 962 31.72 -13.51 37.27
N GLU A 963 32.28 -13.61 38.46
CA GLU A 963 32.40 -12.54 39.45
C GLU A 963 33.89 -12.17 39.53
N LEU A 964 34.24 -10.94 39.16
CA LEU A 964 35.60 -10.38 39.22
C LEU A 964 35.64 -9.28 40.29
N ASP A 965 36.33 -9.58 41.38
CA ASP A 965 36.62 -8.63 42.46
C ASP A 965 38.03 -8.05 42.28
N LEU A 966 38.12 -6.72 42.35
CA LEU A 966 39.38 -5.98 42.37
C LEU A 966 39.55 -5.24 43.71
N HIS A 967 40.70 -5.48 44.34
CA HIS A 967 41.19 -4.75 45.51
C HIS A 967 42.51 -4.07 45.18
N LEU A 968 42.73 -2.85 45.67
CA LEU A 968 43.97 -2.06 45.57
C LEU A 968 44.37 -1.46 46.93
#